data_AF-A0A7J5PJ14-F1
#
_entry.id   AF-A0A7J5PJ14-F1
#
_cell.length_a   1.000
_cell.length_b   1.000
_cell.length_c   1.000
_cell.angle_alpha   90.00
_cell.angle_beta   90.00
_cell.angle_gamma   90.00
#
_symmetry.space_group_name_H-M   'P 1'
#
loop_
_entity.id
_entity.type
_entity.pdbx_description
1 polymer ?
#
loop_
_entity_poly.entity_id
_entity_poly.type
_entity_poly.pdbx_seq_one_letter_code
_entity_poly.pdbx_strand_id
1 'polypeptide(L)'
;MKIHNHIIPKAIRRHSIRLWLATAITVTATLAALTGCSADNEPENPTGGDGTSVTFGATIAAREGHDNGNAPTSRAIPDGTFDDGDWILVHIDGERKVFVYRTADGGFVHDPSISSLNIDPTPPEWKSGETGKDVLAYGPTGVIMYDVNEGYVFQCAVAKDQSKDKDYEGRDYVYAAQSLDRGNPALTFRHGMTRVVVRLRPGGSLTSEEVAGASVLLGDKNIFLVADIDPQTGTLTAHVPTGGNQLQPQTVTPHRCAATPTGYAVAYEALLPPQDVSGKLFISARLSDGTELGYAAESGSMLEGGHEYIYNVTVEENRLVVTVTDSDVPWQDGILTTTIDGKEFRLIRTAEDLARFARDVNGDGVTSGSGKTDLNALQVADIDLQELAGSKDAALRALAADWVPIGNDSYTGIYCGNGYTISGLRITTNHSYNGFFGSVNSPALLTGIHLRDVQITGTIGRYTGGLAGLVRSAAVTLCSAEGVIEVTGSTDSNDAALVGGLVGYVNSCSINRCHTTVNIKVDVTLTNLVHVGGIAGWCICSYGNNILFACRADGDVSLTGTGTTTFSMPLCAGGIAGYNGSNDNRSYKIDIYACQATGDVTVTHTGTKAVNAYAGGLVGYNSVLGDLEYSYARGTATATTGGNIPGFAGAIVGYSSGTSTVRKCFGAGAGGKGTSGLEAKNDNIAYNTTPLKGEIKETVADSWWGYNFFTTIYDASATPAYGISIVERVFDRSVWNNGEDLWPAPNMEWNGENK
;
A
#
# COMPACT_ATOMS: atom_id res chain seq x y z
N MET A 1 -1.27 -45.27 48.14
CA MET A 1 -1.73 -46.48 48.85
C MET A 1 -3.23 -46.60 48.63
N LYS A 2 -3.65 -47.71 47.97
CA LYS A 2 -5.00 -48.33 47.82
C LYS A 2 -6.20 -47.43 47.41
N ILE A 3 -6.79 -47.54 46.21
CA ILE A 3 -7.55 -48.63 45.53
C ILE A 3 -9.06 -48.65 45.90
N HIS A 4 -9.89 -48.35 44.88
CA HIS A 4 -11.25 -48.85 44.53
C HIS A 4 -12.45 -48.40 45.41
N ASN A 5 -13.65 -48.11 44.88
CA ASN A 5 -14.43 -48.87 43.89
C ASN A 5 -15.54 -48.04 43.20
N HIS A 6 -15.87 -48.50 41.99
CA HIS A 6 -17.02 -48.17 41.14
C HIS A 6 -18.41 -48.24 41.81
N ILE A 7 -19.35 -47.39 41.38
CA ILE A 7 -20.75 -47.78 41.11
C ILE A 7 -21.32 -46.96 39.93
N ILE A 8 -21.74 -47.66 38.87
CA ILE A 8 -22.65 -47.18 37.81
C ILE A 8 -24.09 -47.52 38.24
N PRO A 9 -25.09 -46.70 37.91
CA PRO A 9 -26.31 -47.29 37.34
C PRO A 9 -26.81 -46.64 36.04
N LYS A 10 -27.47 -47.52 35.28
CA LYS A 10 -28.09 -47.40 33.96
C LYS A 10 -29.20 -46.34 33.83
N ALA A 11 -29.21 -45.70 32.66
CA ALA A 11 -30.30 -45.42 31.71
C ALA A 11 -31.72 -45.08 32.21
N ILE A 12 -32.33 -44.00 31.66
CA ILE A 12 -33.58 -44.00 30.84
C ILE A 12 -34.04 -42.56 30.46
N ARG A 13 -34.20 -42.35 29.15
CA ARG A 13 -35.14 -41.48 28.38
C ARG A 13 -35.18 -39.94 28.52
N ARG A 14 -34.87 -39.30 27.38
CA ARG A 14 -35.67 -38.34 26.55
C ARG A 14 -36.65 -37.36 27.23
N HIS A 15 -36.51 -36.10 26.77
CA HIS A 15 -37.47 -34.98 26.62
C HIS A 15 -37.36 -33.79 27.59
N SER A 16 -36.73 -32.72 27.07
CA SER A 16 -37.37 -31.40 26.83
C SER A 16 -37.34 -30.31 27.92
N ILE A 17 -36.81 -29.14 27.48
CA ILE A 17 -37.30 -27.76 27.68
C ILE A 17 -36.60 -26.85 28.72
N ARG A 18 -35.90 -25.86 28.13
CA ARG A 18 -35.70 -24.43 28.47
C ARG A 18 -34.94 -24.07 29.75
N LEU A 19 -33.80 -23.38 29.53
CA LEU A 19 -33.59 -22.03 30.06
C LEU A 19 -32.55 -21.29 29.17
N TRP A 20 -33.01 -20.31 28.40
CA TRP A 20 -32.15 -19.29 27.79
C TRP A 20 -31.99 -18.16 28.81
N LEU A 21 -30.75 -17.83 29.19
CA LEU A 21 -30.45 -16.53 29.80
C LEU A 21 -29.78 -15.67 28.72
N ALA A 22 -30.53 -14.71 28.19
CA ALA A 22 -29.99 -13.58 27.47
C ALA A 22 -29.26 -12.69 28.47
N THR A 23 -27.95 -12.49 28.28
CA THR A 23 -27.24 -11.37 28.91
C THR A 23 -27.21 -10.26 27.89
N ALA A 24 -28.01 -9.22 28.11
CA ALA A 24 -28.00 -8.01 27.30
C ALA A 24 -26.69 -7.24 27.55
N ILE A 25 -25.85 -7.10 26.52
CA ILE A 25 -24.86 -6.03 26.46
C ILE A 25 -25.49 -4.93 25.61
N THR A 26 -25.91 -3.85 26.25
CA THR A 26 -26.27 -2.60 25.57
C THR A 26 -25.00 -1.99 24.98
N VAL A 27 -24.79 -2.15 23.67
CA VAL A 27 -23.88 -1.31 22.89
C VAL A 27 -24.70 -0.17 22.32
N THR A 28 -24.43 1.05 22.75
CA THR A 28 -24.90 2.28 22.12
C THR A 28 -24.35 2.32 20.69
N ALA A 29 -25.25 2.28 19.70
CA ALA A 29 -24.91 2.40 18.30
C ALA A 29 -24.35 3.81 18.00
N THR A 30 -23.05 3.89 17.71
CA THR A 30 -22.48 4.99 16.93
C THR A 30 -22.54 4.61 15.45
N LEU A 31 -23.32 5.38 14.70
CA LEU A 31 -23.52 5.27 13.27
C LEU A 31 -22.18 5.48 12.54
N ALA A 32 -21.61 4.39 12.01
CA ALA A 32 -20.53 4.44 11.03
C ALA A 32 -21.13 4.04 9.68
N ALA A 33 -21.22 4.97 8.74
CA ALA A 33 -21.47 4.65 7.36
C ALA A 33 -20.20 4.00 6.80
N LEU A 34 -20.18 2.67 6.72
CA LEU A 34 -19.15 1.94 5.98
C LEU A 34 -19.41 2.13 4.48
N THR A 35 -18.56 2.89 3.79
CA THR A 35 -18.48 2.89 2.33
C THR A 35 -17.12 2.33 1.90
N GLY A 36 -17.02 1.00 1.94
CA GLY A 36 -15.78 0.24 1.73
C GLY A 36 -15.86 -0.74 0.56
N CYS A 37 -16.14 -0.26 -0.66
CA CYS A 37 -16.04 -0.99 -1.94
C CYS A 37 -14.95 -2.07 -1.99
N SER A 38 -15.36 -3.32 -1.73
CA SER A 38 -15.15 -4.43 -2.66
C SER A 38 -15.98 -4.18 -3.92
N ALA A 39 -15.86 -4.96 -5.00
CA ALA A 39 -16.86 -4.88 -6.07
C ALA A 39 -18.19 -5.38 -5.47
N ASP A 40 -18.97 -4.43 -4.97
CA ASP A 40 -20.18 -4.70 -4.23
C ASP A 40 -21.23 -5.17 -5.24
N ASN A 41 -21.70 -6.39 -5.06
CA ASN A 41 -23.03 -6.75 -5.51
C ASN A 41 -24.00 -5.92 -4.64
N GLU A 42 -24.17 -4.63 -4.96
CA GLU A 42 -25.25 -3.79 -4.43
C GLU A 42 -26.53 -3.91 -5.29
N PRO A 43 -27.68 -4.29 -4.71
CA PRO A 43 -28.93 -4.38 -5.45
C PRO A 43 -29.41 -2.99 -5.89
N GLU A 44 -29.96 -2.88 -7.10
CA GLU A 44 -30.50 -1.62 -7.69
C GLU A 44 -31.63 -0.94 -6.86
N ASN A 45 -32.11 -1.57 -5.77
CA ASN A 45 -33.10 -1.01 -4.84
C ASN A 45 -32.78 -1.44 -3.38
N PRO A 46 -32.06 -0.63 -2.58
CA PRO A 46 -31.60 -1.04 -1.25
C PRO A 46 -32.69 -1.02 -0.16
N THR A 47 -33.88 -0.46 -0.42
CA THR A 47 -34.99 -0.39 0.55
C THR A 47 -36.15 -1.29 0.13
N GLY A 48 -36.17 -2.52 0.67
CA GLY A 48 -37.31 -3.43 0.49
C GLY A 48 -38.57 -2.86 1.14
N GLY A 49 -39.61 -2.57 0.35
CA GLY A 49 -40.94 -2.19 0.85
C GLY A 49 -41.64 -3.34 1.59
N ASP A 50 -42.70 -3.05 2.33
CA ASP A 50 -43.51 -4.10 2.98
C ASP A 50 -44.08 -5.06 1.90
N GLY A 51 -43.91 -6.37 2.10
CA GLY A 51 -44.33 -7.41 1.15
C GLY A 51 -43.37 -7.62 -0.03
N THR A 52 -42.16 -7.07 0.01
CA THR A 52 -41.11 -7.35 -0.98
C THR A 52 -40.21 -8.49 -0.55
N SER A 53 -39.74 -9.29 -1.52
CA SER A 53 -38.79 -10.38 -1.27
C SER A 53 -37.48 -9.86 -0.67
N VAL A 54 -36.92 -10.61 0.27
CA VAL A 54 -35.62 -10.31 0.88
C VAL A 54 -34.52 -10.58 -0.14
N THR A 55 -33.82 -9.52 -0.56
CA THR A 55 -32.58 -9.56 -1.34
C THR A 55 -31.45 -8.94 -0.52
N PHE A 56 -30.20 -9.29 -0.82
CA PHE A 56 -29.06 -8.72 -0.12
C PHE A 56 -27.79 -8.74 -0.98
N GLY A 57 -26.90 -7.79 -0.73
CA GLY A 57 -25.51 -7.83 -1.22
C GLY A 57 -24.66 -8.78 -0.39
N ALA A 58 -23.45 -9.08 -0.87
CA ALA A 58 -22.51 -9.91 -0.14
C ALA A 58 -21.06 -9.46 -0.33
N THR A 59 -20.30 -9.49 0.75
CA THR A 59 -18.84 -9.31 0.79
C THR A 59 -18.18 -10.47 1.51
N ILE A 60 -16.88 -10.67 1.34
CA ILE A 60 -16.08 -11.60 2.17
C ILE A 60 -15.25 -10.77 3.15
N ALA A 61 -15.17 -11.21 4.41
CA ALA A 61 -14.54 -10.49 5.52
C ALA A 61 -13.08 -10.18 5.21
N ALA A 62 -12.69 -8.92 5.48
CA ALA A 62 -11.35 -8.37 5.26
C ALA A 62 -10.52 -8.31 6.56
N ARG A 63 -9.22 -8.68 6.46
CA ARG A 63 -8.33 -8.95 7.60
C ARG A 63 -8.04 -7.70 8.43
N GLU A 64 -8.03 -7.84 9.76
CA GLU A 64 -7.23 -7.00 10.66
C GLU A 64 -5.80 -7.58 10.71
N GLY A 65 -4.84 -6.91 10.07
CA GLY A 65 -3.51 -7.50 9.86
C GLY A 65 -2.57 -7.41 11.06
N HIS A 66 -1.99 -8.55 11.44
CA HIS A 66 -0.87 -8.65 12.37
C HIS A 66 0.46 -9.13 11.75
N ASP A 67 0.52 -9.51 10.46
CA ASP A 67 1.76 -10.03 9.83
C ASP A 67 1.97 -9.72 8.33
N ASN A 68 3.24 -9.58 7.94
CA ASN A 68 3.80 -9.13 6.65
C ASN A 68 3.76 -10.17 5.49
N GLY A 69 2.83 -11.14 5.52
CA GLY A 69 2.69 -12.12 4.44
C GLY A 69 1.75 -11.63 3.31
N ASN A 70 2.13 -11.85 2.05
CA ASN A 70 1.25 -11.67 0.89
C ASN A 70 -0.07 -12.43 1.13
N ALA A 71 -1.22 -11.79 0.90
CA ALA A 71 -2.51 -12.49 0.91
C ALA A 71 -2.48 -13.45 -0.26
N PRO A 72 -2.62 -14.75 -0.02
CA PRO A 72 -2.52 -15.66 -1.14
C PRO A 72 -3.91 -15.87 -1.74
N THR A 73 -4.04 -15.74 -3.05
CA THR A 73 -5.30 -15.91 -3.80
C THR A 73 -5.71 -17.38 -3.81
N SER A 74 -6.70 -17.76 -2.99
CA SER A 74 -7.22 -19.14 -2.93
C SER A 74 -8.64 -19.28 -3.50
N ARG A 75 -8.97 -18.60 -4.60
CA ARG A 75 -10.33 -18.67 -5.15
C ARG A 75 -10.43 -18.82 -6.67
N ALA A 76 -11.53 -19.48 -7.01
CA ALA A 76 -12.19 -19.56 -8.31
C ALA A 76 -13.08 -18.31 -8.52
N ILE A 77 -12.88 -17.27 -7.70
CA ILE A 77 -13.57 -16.00 -7.76
C ILE A 77 -12.49 -14.92 -7.62
N PRO A 78 -12.13 -14.20 -8.69
CA PRO A 78 -10.79 -13.58 -8.83
C PRO A 78 -10.50 -12.35 -7.94
N ASP A 79 -11.41 -11.94 -7.06
CA ASP A 79 -11.34 -10.64 -6.37
C ASP A 79 -12.14 -10.54 -5.05
N GLY A 80 -12.60 -11.66 -4.48
CA GLY A 80 -13.43 -11.64 -3.26
C GLY A 80 -14.91 -11.33 -3.50
N THR A 81 -15.41 -11.52 -4.73
CA THR A 81 -16.85 -11.47 -5.06
C THR A 81 -17.45 -12.88 -5.20
N PHE A 82 -18.71 -13.00 -5.63
CA PHE A 82 -19.35 -14.25 -6.04
C PHE A 82 -19.54 -14.22 -7.57
N ASP A 83 -19.32 -15.34 -8.27
CA ASP A 83 -19.47 -15.40 -9.73
C ASP A 83 -20.94 -15.33 -10.14
N ASP A 84 -21.21 -14.86 -11.37
CA ASP A 84 -22.56 -14.89 -11.96
C ASP A 84 -23.08 -16.32 -12.07
N GLY A 85 -24.20 -16.59 -11.40
CA GLY A 85 -24.84 -17.91 -11.32
C GLY A 85 -24.47 -18.74 -10.08
N ASP A 86 -23.63 -18.23 -9.18
CA ASP A 86 -23.34 -18.91 -7.92
C ASP A 86 -24.59 -19.03 -7.04
N TRP A 87 -24.84 -20.23 -6.54
CA TRP A 87 -25.92 -20.50 -5.59
C TRP A 87 -25.41 -20.63 -4.16
N ILE A 88 -26.14 -20.03 -3.22
CA ILE A 88 -25.97 -20.17 -1.78
C ILE A 88 -27.24 -20.72 -1.12
N LEU A 89 -27.08 -21.33 0.06
CA LEU A 89 -28.16 -21.76 0.94
C LEU A 89 -28.33 -20.76 2.07
N VAL A 90 -29.56 -20.38 2.37
CA VAL A 90 -29.87 -19.32 3.34
C VAL A 90 -30.95 -19.78 4.31
N HIS A 91 -30.69 -19.66 5.60
CA HIS A 91 -31.71 -19.71 6.66
C HIS A 91 -32.04 -18.28 7.09
N ILE A 92 -33.33 -18.01 7.30
CA ILE A 92 -33.82 -16.71 7.75
C ILE A 92 -34.67 -16.92 9.01
N ASP A 93 -34.48 -16.07 10.02
CA ASP A 93 -35.22 -16.04 11.28
C ASP A 93 -35.28 -17.41 12.00
N GLY A 94 -34.21 -18.20 11.85
CA GLY A 94 -34.11 -19.55 12.43
C GLY A 94 -35.03 -20.59 11.79
N GLU A 95 -35.57 -20.32 10.60
CA GLU A 95 -36.38 -21.29 9.86
C GLU A 95 -35.61 -22.56 9.53
N ARG A 96 -36.29 -23.70 9.67
CA ARG A 96 -35.69 -25.02 9.46
C ARG A 96 -35.43 -25.33 7.98
N LYS A 97 -36.23 -24.79 7.07
CA LYS A 97 -35.99 -24.96 5.64
C LYS A 97 -34.97 -23.93 5.17
N VAL A 98 -34.15 -24.31 4.19
CA VAL A 98 -33.23 -23.40 3.52
C VAL A 98 -33.91 -22.77 2.30
N PHE A 99 -33.57 -21.53 2.03
CA PHE A 99 -33.89 -20.82 0.80
C PHE A 99 -32.67 -20.89 -0.12
N VAL A 100 -32.88 -21.05 -1.42
CA VAL A 100 -31.78 -20.97 -2.40
C VAL A 100 -31.75 -19.57 -2.97
N TYR A 101 -30.57 -18.98 -2.98
CA TYR A 101 -30.31 -17.68 -3.57
C TYR A 101 -29.27 -17.82 -4.67
N ARG A 102 -29.38 -16.99 -5.71
CA ARG A 102 -28.39 -16.89 -6.79
C ARG A 102 -27.93 -15.46 -6.98
N THR A 103 -26.72 -15.28 -7.46
CA THR A 103 -26.24 -13.96 -7.93
C THR A 103 -27.07 -13.50 -9.14
N ALA A 104 -27.68 -12.32 -9.03
CA ALA A 104 -28.44 -11.63 -10.08
C ALA A 104 -28.57 -10.14 -9.74
N ASP A 105 -28.55 -9.26 -10.76
CA ASP A 105 -28.78 -7.82 -10.64
C ASP A 105 -27.91 -7.12 -9.57
N GLY A 106 -26.63 -7.50 -9.50
CA GLY A 106 -25.71 -6.97 -8.49
C GLY A 106 -26.10 -7.39 -7.07
N GLY A 107 -26.60 -8.60 -6.83
CA GLY A 107 -27.00 -9.02 -5.49
C GLY A 107 -27.37 -10.50 -5.43
N PHE A 108 -27.76 -10.99 -4.26
CA PHE A 108 -28.39 -12.28 -4.11
C PHE A 108 -29.91 -12.15 -4.15
N VAL A 109 -30.53 -12.86 -5.09
CA VAL A 109 -31.98 -12.94 -5.26
C VAL A 109 -32.43 -14.38 -5.03
N HIS A 110 -33.57 -14.53 -4.34
CA HIS A 110 -34.19 -15.84 -4.10
C HIS A 110 -34.50 -16.54 -5.43
N ASP A 111 -34.10 -17.81 -5.55
CA ASP A 111 -34.39 -18.65 -6.71
C ASP A 111 -35.51 -19.66 -6.36
N PRO A 112 -36.76 -19.42 -6.80
CA PRO A 112 -37.88 -20.30 -6.51
C PRO A 112 -37.91 -21.56 -7.39
N SER A 113 -37.01 -21.69 -8.36
CA SER A 113 -37.01 -22.82 -9.31
C SER A 113 -36.57 -24.15 -8.69
N ILE A 114 -35.97 -24.10 -7.50
CA ILE A 114 -35.48 -25.28 -6.77
C ILE A 114 -36.44 -25.61 -5.63
N SER A 115 -37.02 -26.81 -5.67
CA SER A 115 -37.92 -27.31 -4.61
C SER A 115 -37.51 -28.72 -4.20
N SER A 116 -37.32 -28.92 -2.89
CA SER A 116 -37.03 -30.23 -2.29
C SER A 116 -37.58 -30.28 -0.86
N LEU A 117 -37.49 -31.44 -0.19
CA LEU A 117 -38.06 -31.66 1.15
C LEU A 117 -37.59 -30.62 2.19
N ASN A 118 -36.36 -30.12 2.07
CA ASN A 118 -35.75 -29.17 3.00
C ASN A 118 -35.52 -27.77 2.40
N ILE A 119 -35.99 -27.52 1.16
CA ILE A 119 -35.86 -26.23 0.49
C ILE A 119 -37.25 -25.58 0.41
N ASP A 120 -37.39 -24.33 0.87
CA ASP A 120 -38.63 -23.58 0.67
C ASP A 120 -38.56 -22.74 -0.62
N PRO A 121 -39.41 -23.04 -1.62
CA PRO A 121 -39.47 -22.27 -2.86
C PRO A 121 -40.31 -20.99 -2.72
N THR A 122 -40.90 -20.73 -1.54
CA THR A 122 -41.64 -19.50 -1.28
C THR A 122 -40.64 -18.40 -0.91
N PRO A 123 -40.63 -17.25 -1.60
CA PRO A 123 -39.67 -16.19 -1.29
C PRO A 123 -39.92 -15.66 0.14
N PRO A 124 -38.86 -15.47 0.94
CA PRO A 124 -38.98 -14.79 2.21
C PRO A 124 -39.22 -13.29 1.95
N GLU A 125 -40.14 -12.67 2.70
CA GLU A 125 -40.56 -11.28 2.50
C GLU A 125 -40.34 -10.41 3.73
N TRP A 126 -40.13 -9.10 3.51
CA TRP A 126 -40.13 -8.08 4.54
C TRP A 126 -41.55 -7.79 5.03
N LYS A 127 -41.78 -7.92 6.34
CA LYS A 127 -43.08 -7.60 6.95
C LYS A 127 -43.11 -6.17 7.48
N SER A 128 -44.32 -5.64 7.62
CA SER A 128 -44.52 -4.30 8.17
C SER A 128 -43.96 -4.17 9.58
N GLY A 129 -43.13 -3.14 9.79
CA GLY A 129 -42.45 -2.87 11.06
C GLY A 129 -41.15 -3.64 11.29
N GLU A 130 -40.72 -4.51 10.38
CA GLU A 130 -39.41 -5.17 10.48
C GLU A 130 -38.28 -4.20 10.13
N THR A 131 -37.24 -4.17 10.96
CA THR A 131 -35.99 -3.41 10.75
C THR A 131 -34.80 -4.29 10.37
N GLY A 132 -34.92 -5.62 10.52
CA GLY A 132 -33.87 -6.58 10.14
C GLY A 132 -34.33 -8.03 10.31
N LYS A 133 -33.49 -8.98 9.87
CA LYS A 133 -33.73 -10.43 9.93
C LYS A 133 -32.46 -11.19 10.32
N ASP A 134 -32.59 -12.27 11.09
CA ASP A 134 -31.43 -13.11 11.41
C ASP A 134 -31.15 -14.04 10.24
N VAL A 135 -29.94 -14.00 9.68
CA VAL A 135 -29.56 -14.74 8.47
C VAL A 135 -28.34 -15.61 8.73
N LEU A 136 -28.45 -16.89 8.35
CA LEU A 136 -27.32 -17.80 8.18
C LEU A 136 -27.25 -18.21 6.71
N ALA A 137 -26.20 -17.80 6.01
CA ALA A 137 -25.97 -18.12 4.62
C ALA A 137 -24.67 -18.92 4.45
N TYR A 138 -24.64 -19.88 3.53
CA TYR A 138 -23.42 -20.63 3.22
C TYR A 138 -23.41 -21.19 1.80
N GLY A 139 -22.21 -21.31 1.25
CA GLY A 139 -22.00 -21.73 -0.14
C GLY A 139 -20.52 -21.79 -0.54
N PRO A 140 -20.24 -22.00 -1.85
CA PRO A 140 -21.23 -22.25 -2.91
C PRO A 140 -21.87 -23.64 -2.78
N THR A 141 -23.09 -23.82 -3.27
CA THR A 141 -23.80 -25.12 -3.19
C THR A 141 -23.04 -26.29 -3.82
N GLY A 142 -22.17 -26.03 -4.80
CA GLY A 142 -21.32 -27.06 -5.44
C GLY A 142 -20.34 -27.76 -4.49
N VAL A 143 -20.06 -27.19 -3.32
CA VAL A 143 -19.23 -27.82 -2.28
C VAL A 143 -20.04 -28.50 -1.19
N ILE A 144 -21.37 -28.33 -1.18
CA ILE A 144 -22.25 -28.80 -0.12
C ILE A 144 -22.92 -30.12 -0.54
N MET A 145 -22.83 -31.11 0.34
CA MET A 145 -23.50 -32.40 0.25
C MET A 145 -24.63 -32.42 1.28
N TYR A 146 -25.81 -32.91 0.90
CA TYR A 146 -26.93 -33.11 1.82
C TYR A 146 -27.65 -34.43 1.54
N ASP A 147 -28.04 -35.14 2.59
CA ASP A 147 -28.86 -36.36 2.48
C ASP A 147 -30.35 -36.01 2.53
N VAL A 148 -31.07 -36.32 1.45
CA VAL A 148 -32.51 -36.09 1.31
C VAL A 148 -33.37 -37.00 2.20
N ASN A 149 -32.81 -38.08 2.75
CA ASN A 149 -33.52 -39.10 3.52
C ASN A 149 -33.23 -39.09 5.02
N GLU A 150 -32.10 -38.51 5.48
CA GLU A 150 -31.68 -38.57 6.89
C GLU A 150 -31.88 -37.27 7.70
N GLY A 151 -32.29 -36.18 7.05
CA GLY A 151 -32.70 -34.95 7.73
C GLY A 151 -31.54 -34.11 8.26
N TYR A 152 -31.41 -32.87 7.76
CA TYR A 152 -30.56 -31.79 8.29
C TYR A 152 -29.07 -32.08 8.47
N VAL A 153 -28.49 -33.03 7.72
CA VAL A 153 -27.03 -33.21 7.65
C VAL A 153 -26.51 -32.50 6.41
N PHE A 154 -25.89 -31.34 6.62
CA PHE A 154 -25.13 -30.63 5.59
C PHE A 154 -23.66 -30.89 5.81
N GLN A 155 -22.96 -31.32 4.78
CA GLN A 155 -21.53 -31.56 4.79
C GLN A 155 -20.86 -30.79 3.66
N CYS A 156 -19.57 -30.54 3.77
CA CYS A 156 -18.76 -30.10 2.65
C CYS A 156 -17.49 -30.94 2.56
N ALA A 157 -16.86 -30.95 1.38
CA ALA A 157 -15.66 -31.75 1.16
C ALA A 157 -14.64 -31.06 0.26
N VAL A 158 -13.37 -31.33 0.54
CA VAL A 158 -12.23 -30.93 -0.29
C VAL A 158 -11.73 -32.12 -1.12
N ALA A 159 -11.03 -31.84 -2.22
CA ALA A 159 -10.45 -32.91 -3.03
C ALA A 159 -9.22 -33.51 -2.34
N LYS A 160 -8.97 -34.81 -2.56
CA LYS A 160 -7.72 -35.47 -2.16
C LYS A 160 -6.53 -35.02 -3.01
N ASP A 161 -6.79 -34.60 -4.24
CA ASP A 161 -5.80 -34.11 -5.18
C ASP A 161 -6.23 -32.69 -5.56
N GLN A 162 -5.54 -31.71 -4.99
CA GLN A 162 -5.77 -30.28 -5.17
C GLN A 162 -4.70 -29.69 -6.10
N SER A 163 -3.93 -30.51 -6.82
CA SER A 163 -2.85 -30.04 -7.71
C SER A 163 -3.33 -29.16 -8.88
N LYS A 164 -4.64 -29.08 -9.12
CA LYS A 164 -5.27 -28.29 -10.17
C LYS A 164 -6.16 -27.22 -9.56
N ASP A 165 -6.12 -26.02 -10.14
CA ASP A 165 -6.89 -24.84 -9.72
C ASP A 165 -8.34 -25.21 -9.38
N LYS A 166 -9.08 -25.84 -10.31
CA LYS A 166 -10.49 -26.23 -10.10
C LYS A 166 -10.76 -27.12 -8.87
N ASP A 167 -9.80 -27.95 -8.48
CA ASP A 167 -9.95 -28.96 -7.42
C ASP A 167 -9.48 -28.39 -6.06
N TYR A 168 -8.71 -27.30 -6.08
CA TYR A 168 -8.35 -26.46 -4.93
C TYR A 168 -9.39 -25.35 -4.72
N GLU A 169 -9.48 -24.44 -5.68
CA GLU A 169 -10.25 -23.20 -5.66
C GLU A 169 -11.76 -23.46 -5.59
N GLY A 170 -12.26 -24.48 -6.29
CA GLY A 170 -13.68 -24.83 -6.34
C GLY A 170 -14.20 -25.56 -5.09
N ARG A 171 -13.39 -25.65 -4.02
CA ARG A 171 -13.70 -26.39 -2.78
C ARG A 171 -13.70 -25.51 -1.52
N ASP A 172 -13.56 -24.21 -1.68
CA ASP A 172 -13.63 -23.25 -0.58
C ASP A 172 -15.07 -23.05 -0.10
N TYR A 173 -15.35 -23.48 1.14
CA TYR A 173 -16.64 -23.28 1.79
C TYR A 173 -16.62 -21.96 2.56
N VAL A 174 -17.64 -21.12 2.33
CA VAL A 174 -17.84 -19.86 3.05
C VAL A 174 -19.22 -19.77 3.69
N TYR A 175 -19.30 -19.00 4.76
CA TYR A 175 -20.55 -18.77 5.47
C TYR A 175 -20.65 -17.37 6.10
N ALA A 176 -21.87 -16.87 6.26
CA ALA A 176 -22.20 -15.65 6.97
C ALA A 176 -23.28 -15.97 8.01
N ALA A 177 -23.12 -15.50 9.25
CA ALA A 177 -24.11 -15.64 10.31
C ALA A 177 -24.26 -14.28 10.99
N GLN A 178 -25.32 -13.54 10.66
CA GLN A 178 -25.50 -12.15 11.07
C GLN A 178 -26.96 -11.69 10.99
N SER A 179 -27.26 -10.59 11.66
CA SER A 179 -28.51 -9.85 11.41
C SER A 179 -28.37 -9.04 10.12
N LEU A 180 -29.29 -9.22 9.19
CA LEU A 180 -29.43 -8.45 7.96
C LEU A 180 -30.26 -7.18 8.25
N ASP A 181 -29.68 -6.01 8.00
CA ASP A 181 -30.36 -4.71 8.15
C ASP A 181 -31.25 -4.43 6.93
N ARG A 182 -32.50 -4.04 7.15
CA ARG A 182 -33.42 -3.67 6.06
C ARG A 182 -33.00 -2.39 5.33
N GLY A 183 -32.35 -1.45 6.02
CA GLY A 183 -31.91 -0.19 5.45
C GLY A 183 -30.67 -0.31 4.57
N ASN A 184 -29.88 -1.38 4.78
CA ASN A 184 -28.71 -1.73 4.00
C ASN A 184 -28.49 -3.26 4.04
N PRO A 185 -29.23 -4.04 3.23
CA PRO A 185 -29.21 -5.49 3.33
C PRO A 185 -27.94 -6.06 2.67
N ALA A 186 -26.90 -6.28 3.46
CA ALA A 186 -25.64 -6.90 3.01
C ALA A 186 -25.13 -7.96 4.01
N LEU A 187 -24.58 -9.08 3.49
CA LEU A 187 -23.93 -10.14 4.27
C LEU A 187 -22.41 -10.09 4.14
N THR A 188 -21.69 -10.39 5.22
CA THR A 188 -20.24 -10.57 5.22
C THR A 188 -19.90 -12.03 5.50
N PHE A 189 -19.43 -12.72 4.47
CA PHE A 189 -19.01 -14.11 4.50
C PHE A 189 -17.61 -14.26 5.07
N ARG A 190 -17.34 -15.39 5.72
CA ARG A 190 -16.01 -15.79 6.16
C ARG A 190 -15.71 -17.19 5.65
N HIS A 191 -14.43 -17.51 5.53
CA HIS A 191 -14.02 -18.85 5.16
C HIS A 191 -14.28 -19.84 6.29
N GLY A 192 -14.73 -21.06 5.95
CA GLY A 192 -14.95 -22.12 6.92
C GLY A 192 -13.87 -23.21 6.92
N MET A 193 -13.18 -23.43 5.80
CA MET A 193 -12.05 -24.38 5.76
C MET A 193 -10.82 -23.81 6.46
N THR A 194 -9.84 -24.64 6.74
CA THR A 194 -8.48 -24.22 7.09
C THR A 194 -7.63 -24.17 5.83
N ARG A 195 -6.78 -23.15 5.70
CA ARG A 195 -5.76 -23.09 4.66
C ARG A 195 -4.39 -23.43 5.21
N VAL A 196 -3.69 -24.32 4.52
CA VAL A 196 -2.33 -24.75 4.88
C VAL A 196 -1.40 -24.37 3.74
N VAL A 197 -0.36 -23.58 4.05
CA VAL A 197 0.67 -23.18 3.09
C VAL A 197 2.01 -23.78 3.50
N VAL A 198 2.69 -24.45 2.59
CA VAL A 198 3.99 -25.08 2.82
C VAL A 198 5.02 -24.44 1.90
N ARG A 199 6.01 -23.75 2.48
CA ARG A 199 7.06 -23.03 1.73
C ARG A 199 8.39 -23.75 1.89
N LEU A 200 8.97 -24.24 0.81
CA LEU A 200 10.22 -25.00 0.84
C LEU A 200 11.39 -24.11 0.47
N ARG A 201 12.47 -24.20 1.23
CA ARG A 201 13.78 -23.61 0.91
C ARG A 201 14.90 -24.63 1.11
N PRO A 202 16.00 -24.52 0.35
CA PRO A 202 17.15 -25.41 0.54
C PRO A 202 17.85 -25.17 1.88
N GLY A 203 18.34 -26.26 2.46
CA GLY A 203 19.27 -26.29 3.58
C GLY A 203 20.36 -27.33 3.34
N GLY A 204 21.48 -27.20 4.05
CA GLY A 204 22.63 -28.08 3.86
C GLY A 204 23.29 -27.88 2.49
N SER A 205 23.54 -28.99 1.78
CA SER A 205 24.15 -29.00 0.44
C SER A 205 23.14 -29.01 -0.72
N LEU A 206 21.84 -29.05 -0.43
CA LEU A 206 20.79 -29.05 -1.46
C LEU A 206 20.70 -27.68 -2.15
N THR A 207 20.45 -27.70 -3.46
CA THR A 207 20.22 -26.52 -4.28
C THR A 207 18.73 -26.12 -4.33
N SER A 208 18.44 -24.89 -4.72
CA SER A 208 17.06 -24.44 -4.93
C SER A 208 16.35 -25.25 -6.02
N GLU A 209 17.05 -25.63 -7.08
CA GLU A 209 16.48 -26.46 -8.16
C GLU A 209 16.08 -27.85 -7.67
N GLU A 210 16.92 -28.51 -6.85
CA GLU A 210 16.62 -29.82 -6.27
C GLU A 210 15.39 -29.77 -5.35
N VAL A 211 15.27 -28.72 -4.55
CA VAL A 211 14.12 -28.52 -3.66
C VAL A 211 12.86 -28.14 -4.43
N ALA A 212 12.96 -27.31 -5.47
CA ALA A 212 11.83 -26.95 -6.33
C ALA A 212 11.30 -28.14 -7.14
N GLY A 213 12.14 -29.15 -7.42
CA GLY A 213 11.79 -30.40 -8.08
C GLY A 213 11.17 -31.47 -7.16
N ALA A 214 11.07 -31.21 -5.85
CA ALA A 214 10.49 -32.15 -4.89
C ALA A 214 8.95 -32.22 -5.01
N SER A 215 8.38 -33.41 -4.81
CA SER A 215 6.92 -33.54 -4.66
C SER A 215 6.52 -33.46 -3.19
N VAL A 216 5.50 -32.65 -2.87
CA VAL A 216 4.99 -32.47 -1.51
C VAL A 216 3.64 -33.16 -1.35
N LEU A 217 3.41 -33.80 -0.20
CA LEU A 217 2.16 -34.40 0.20
C LEU A 217 1.81 -33.98 1.64
N LEU A 218 0.52 -33.85 1.93
CA LEU A 218 0.02 -33.63 3.28
C LEU A 218 -0.61 -34.92 3.83
N GLY A 219 -0.11 -35.35 4.98
CA GLY A 219 -0.56 -36.55 5.67
C GLY A 219 -0.12 -37.89 5.06
N ASP A 220 -0.34 -38.96 5.81
CA ASP A 220 -0.23 -40.35 5.34
C ASP A 220 -1.52 -41.11 5.71
N LYS A 221 -2.56 -40.91 4.90
CA LYS A 221 -3.90 -41.48 5.13
C LYS A 221 -4.45 -41.18 6.52
N ASN A 222 -4.22 -39.95 6.98
CA ASN A 222 -4.55 -39.50 8.34
C ASN A 222 -5.21 -38.11 8.38
N ILE A 223 -5.58 -37.57 7.20
CA ILE A 223 -6.27 -36.27 7.02
C ILE A 223 -7.73 -36.49 6.64
N PHE A 224 -8.65 -35.87 7.39
CA PHE A 224 -10.07 -35.85 7.05
C PHE A 224 -10.31 -34.85 5.91
N LEU A 225 -11.14 -35.23 4.93
CA LEU A 225 -11.48 -34.38 3.77
C LEU A 225 -12.93 -33.90 3.77
N VAL A 226 -13.75 -34.37 4.71
CA VAL A 226 -15.17 -34.02 4.84
C VAL A 226 -15.36 -33.27 6.15
N ALA A 227 -16.19 -32.24 6.16
CA ALA A 227 -16.61 -31.52 7.34
C ALA A 227 -18.13 -31.53 7.46
N ASP A 228 -18.63 -31.68 8.69
CA ASP A 228 -20.02 -31.41 9.05
C ASP A 228 -20.22 -29.90 9.21
N ILE A 229 -21.28 -29.37 8.61
CA ILE A 229 -21.69 -27.97 8.71
C ILE A 229 -22.67 -27.84 9.87
N ASP A 230 -22.36 -26.98 10.84
CA ASP A 230 -23.29 -26.66 11.91
C ASP A 230 -24.47 -25.84 11.34
N PRO A 231 -25.71 -26.35 11.44
CA PRO A 231 -26.87 -25.73 10.79
C PRO A 231 -27.37 -24.46 11.49
N GLN A 232 -26.76 -24.05 12.60
CA GLN A 232 -27.12 -22.82 13.34
C GLN A 232 -26.04 -21.75 13.24
N THR A 233 -24.79 -22.15 13.02
CA THR A 233 -23.64 -21.23 13.02
C THR A 233 -22.89 -21.20 11.70
N GLY A 234 -23.07 -22.20 10.83
CA GLY A 234 -22.29 -22.39 9.60
C GLY A 234 -20.85 -22.85 9.82
N THR A 235 -20.44 -23.04 11.09
CA THR A 235 -19.07 -23.48 11.41
C THR A 235 -18.84 -24.93 10.98
N LEU A 236 -17.58 -25.26 10.70
CA LEU A 236 -17.18 -26.60 10.26
C LEU A 236 -16.56 -27.41 11.39
N THR A 237 -16.89 -28.70 11.44
CA THR A 237 -16.17 -29.70 12.24
C THR A 237 -15.77 -30.86 11.34
N ALA A 238 -14.52 -31.32 11.38
CA ALA A 238 -14.11 -32.49 10.59
C ALA A 238 -15.00 -33.71 10.86
N HIS A 239 -15.49 -34.32 9.79
CA HIS A 239 -16.34 -35.50 9.85
C HIS A 239 -15.50 -36.74 10.13
N VAL A 240 -15.74 -37.37 11.28
CA VAL A 240 -15.06 -38.61 11.67
C VAL A 240 -15.87 -39.81 11.16
N PRO A 241 -15.33 -40.60 10.21
CA PRO A 241 -16.05 -41.73 9.64
C PRO A 241 -16.24 -42.83 10.69
N THR A 242 -17.46 -43.37 10.79
CA THR A 242 -17.86 -44.38 11.79
C THR A 242 -17.86 -45.82 11.24
N GLY A 243 -17.58 -45.99 9.94
CA GLY A 243 -17.48 -47.29 9.26
C GLY A 243 -18.26 -47.34 7.94
N GLY A 244 -18.28 -48.49 7.27
CA GLY A 244 -19.02 -48.70 6.02
C GLY A 244 -18.36 -48.05 4.80
N ASN A 245 -19.16 -47.47 3.90
CA ASN A 245 -18.72 -46.83 2.65
C ASN A 245 -18.26 -45.36 2.83
N GLN A 246 -18.14 -44.87 4.07
CA GLN A 246 -17.71 -43.50 4.36
C GLN A 246 -16.22 -43.31 4.03
N LEU A 247 -15.88 -42.13 3.48
CA LEU A 247 -14.53 -41.78 3.07
C LEU A 247 -13.58 -41.78 4.28
N GLN A 248 -12.62 -42.71 4.27
CA GLN A 248 -11.59 -42.80 5.29
C GLN A 248 -10.56 -41.67 5.13
N PRO A 249 -9.77 -41.31 6.16
CA PRO A 249 -8.73 -40.30 6.05
C PRO A 249 -7.75 -40.58 4.90
N GLN A 250 -7.29 -39.52 4.24
CA GLN A 250 -6.51 -39.57 3.00
C GLN A 250 -5.14 -38.90 3.16
N THR A 251 -4.32 -39.06 2.13
CA THR A 251 -3.16 -38.22 1.85
C THR A 251 -3.58 -37.19 0.81
N VAL A 252 -3.22 -35.92 1.02
CA VAL A 252 -3.59 -34.81 0.14
C VAL A 252 -2.41 -34.41 -0.73
N THR A 253 -2.65 -34.26 -2.03
CA THR A 253 -1.70 -33.60 -2.95
C THR A 253 -2.05 -32.11 -3.01
N PRO A 254 -1.18 -31.21 -2.53
CA PRO A 254 -1.48 -29.79 -2.48
C PRO A 254 -1.36 -29.11 -3.84
N HIS A 255 -2.01 -27.96 -3.96
CA HIS A 255 -1.88 -27.02 -5.08
C HIS A 255 -0.50 -26.35 -5.05
N ARG A 256 0.08 -26.03 -6.21
CA ARG A 256 1.34 -25.29 -6.28
C ARG A 256 1.05 -23.80 -6.38
N CYS A 257 1.59 -22.99 -5.47
CA CYS A 257 1.37 -21.54 -5.46
C CYS A 257 1.89 -20.90 -6.76
N ALA A 258 1.16 -19.91 -7.27
CA ALA A 258 1.55 -19.15 -8.46
C ALA A 258 2.82 -18.31 -8.24
N ALA A 259 2.94 -17.71 -7.05
CA ALA A 259 4.11 -16.95 -6.62
C ALA A 259 4.80 -17.67 -5.46
N THR A 260 6.13 -17.65 -5.47
CA THR A 260 6.97 -18.15 -4.37
C THR A 260 7.65 -16.96 -3.69
N PRO A 261 7.50 -16.76 -2.37
CA PRO A 261 8.12 -15.64 -1.68
C PRO A 261 9.65 -15.66 -1.79
N THR A 262 10.27 -14.48 -1.81
CA THR A 262 11.72 -14.31 -1.83
C THR A 262 12.38 -15.12 -0.70
N GLY A 263 13.42 -15.90 -1.06
CA GLY A 263 14.12 -16.79 -0.13
C GLY A 263 13.57 -18.22 -0.03
N TYR A 264 12.51 -18.54 -0.77
CA TYR A 264 11.97 -19.89 -0.92
C TYR A 264 12.11 -20.39 -2.37
N ALA A 265 12.26 -21.70 -2.53
CA ALA A 265 12.42 -22.35 -3.83
C ALA A 265 11.07 -22.73 -4.46
N VAL A 266 10.09 -23.11 -3.64
CA VAL A 266 8.72 -23.42 -4.07
C VAL A 266 7.74 -23.28 -2.90
N ALA A 267 6.47 -22.97 -3.19
CA ALA A 267 5.40 -22.99 -2.21
C ALA A 267 4.19 -23.80 -2.71
N TYR A 268 3.51 -24.45 -1.75
CA TYR A 268 2.31 -25.23 -1.98
C TYR A 268 1.21 -24.83 -1.01
N GLU A 269 -0.04 -25.07 -1.37
CA GLU A 269 -1.21 -24.71 -0.58
C GLU A 269 -2.31 -25.79 -0.65
N ALA A 270 -3.10 -25.94 0.40
CA ALA A 270 -4.24 -26.84 0.43
C ALA A 270 -5.34 -26.34 1.37
N LEU A 271 -6.59 -26.65 1.03
CA LEU A 271 -7.74 -26.50 1.91
C LEU A 271 -8.01 -27.80 2.64
N LEU A 272 -8.19 -27.72 3.96
CA LEU A 272 -8.50 -28.84 4.83
C LEU A 272 -9.68 -28.50 5.75
N PRO A 273 -10.55 -29.48 6.10
CA PRO A 273 -11.46 -29.36 7.23
C PRO A 273 -10.73 -29.02 8.54
N PRO A 274 -11.36 -28.25 9.46
CA PRO A 274 -10.82 -27.99 10.79
C PRO A 274 -10.60 -29.29 11.57
N GLN A 275 -9.36 -29.59 11.95
CA GLN A 275 -8.99 -30.87 12.55
C GLN A 275 -7.70 -30.81 13.35
N ASP A 276 -7.57 -31.69 14.35
CA ASP A 276 -6.33 -31.86 15.10
C ASP A 276 -5.32 -32.72 14.30
N VAL A 277 -4.15 -32.16 14.01
CA VAL A 277 -3.05 -32.87 13.34
C VAL A 277 -1.88 -33.18 14.29
N SER A 278 -2.01 -32.88 15.58
CA SER A 278 -0.97 -33.06 16.58
C SER A 278 -0.35 -34.46 16.57
N GLY A 279 0.98 -34.52 16.44
CA GLY A 279 1.74 -35.77 16.45
C GLY A 279 1.56 -36.66 15.21
N LYS A 280 0.76 -36.26 14.23
CA LYS A 280 0.59 -36.98 12.96
C LYS A 280 1.70 -36.61 11.99
N LEU A 281 2.17 -37.56 11.18
CA LEU A 281 2.94 -37.25 9.97
C LEU A 281 2.08 -36.33 9.10
N PHE A 282 2.51 -35.08 8.93
CA PHE A 282 1.69 -34.03 8.35
C PHE A 282 2.25 -33.50 7.04
N ILE A 283 3.57 -33.29 6.92
CA ILE A 283 4.19 -32.86 5.67
C ILE A 283 5.18 -33.94 5.24
N SER A 284 5.08 -34.37 3.98
CA SER A 284 6.07 -35.25 3.36
C SER A 284 6.61 -34.61 2.09
N ALA A 285 7.92 -34.65 1.89
CA ALA A 285 8.59 -34.19 0.69
C ALA A 285 9.42 -35.34 0.10
N ARG A 286 9.29 -35.57 -1.20
CA ARG A 286 10.08 -36.55 -1.93
C ARG A 286 10.96 -35.85 -2.94
N LEU A 287 12.27 -35.98 -2.76
CA LEU A 287 13.29 -35.42 -3.63
C LEU A 287 13.37 -36.20 -4.95
N SER A 288 13.99 -35.58 -5.97
CA SER A 288 14.10 -36.16 -7.32
C SER A 288 14.95 -37.44 -7.37
N ASP A 289 15.82 -37.66 -6.39
CA ASP A 289 16.62 -38.89 -6.22
C ASP A 289 15.82 -40.05 -5.60
N GLY A 290 14.58 -39.80 -5.17
CA GLY A 290 13.68 -40.78 -4.54
C GLY A 290 13.70 -40.77 -3.01
N THR A 291 14.50 -39.92 -2.37
CA THR A 291 14.54 -39.77 -0.91
C THR A 291 13.21 -39.19 -0.40
N GLU A 292 12.59 -39.85 0.59
CA GLU A 292 11.34 -39.40 1.23
C GLU A 292 11.62 -38.87 2.64
N LEU A 293 11.22 -37.63 2.89
CA LEU A 293 11.41 -36.90 4.14
C LEU A 293 10.05 -36.56 4.73
N GLY A 294 9.90 -36.69 6.05
CA GLY A 294 8.64 -36.46 6.74
C GLY A 294 8.80 -35.52 7.94
N TYR A 295 7.74 -34.76 8.21
CA TYR A 295 7.56 -33.94 9.39
C TYR A 295 6.27 -34.31 10.11
N ALA A 296 6.38 -34.64 11.39
CA ALA A 296 5.23 -34.81 12.26
C ALA A 296 4.87 -33.49 12.93
N ALA A 297 3.59 -33.11 12.91
CA ALA A 297 3.15 -31.86 13.51
C ALA A 297 3.36 -31.86 15.04
N GLU A 298 3.67 -30.70 15.60
CA GLU A 298 3.91 -30.53 17.03
C GLU A 298 2.65 -30.76 17.87
N SER A 299 2.83 -30.90 19.18
CA SER A 299 1.69 -31.01 20.10
C SER A 299 0.90 -29.71 20.11
N GLY A 300 -0.43 -29.79 19.99
CA GLY A 300 -1.30 -28.60 19.97
C GLY A 300 -1.47 -27.98 18.58
N SER A 301 -1.08 -28.68 17.51
CA SER A 301 -1.35 -28.29 16.12
C SER A 301 -2.82 -28.56 15.73
N MET A 302 -3.74 -27.82 16.35
CA MET A 302 -5.15 -27.76 15.93
C MET A 302 -5.27 -26.85 14.70
N LEU A 303 -5.88 -27.35 13.64
CA LEU A 303 -6.25 -26.56 12.47
C LEU A 303 -7.66 -26.03 12.66
N GLU A 304 -7.80 -24.71 12.76
CA GLU A 304 -9.08 -24.02 12.96
C GLU A 304 -9.68 -23.54 11.64
N GLY A 305 -11.01 -23.56 11.56
CA GLY A 305 -11.73 -23.07 10.38
C GLY A 305 -11.57 -21.56 10.26
N GLY A 306 -11.44 -21.08 9.03
CA GLY A 306 -11.23 -19.67 8.75
C GLY A 306 -9.84 -19.17 9.20
N HIS A 307 -8.85 -20.04 9.31
CA HIS A 307 -7.46 -19.69 9.65
C HIS A 307 -6.46 -20.19 8.60
N GLU A 308 -5.34 -19.49 8.46
CA GLU A 308 -4.22 -19.86 7.60
C GLU A 308 -2.99 -20.27 8.43
N TYR A 309 -2.37 -21.39 8.06
CA TYR A 309 -1.19 -21.93 8.73
C TYR A 309 -0.04 -22.02 7.73
N ILE A 310 1.00 -21.22 7.95
CA ILE A 310 2.18 -21.17 7.08
C ILE A 310 3.31 -22.00 7.71
N TYR A 311 3.66 -23.09 7.05
CA TYR A 311 4.77 -23.97 7.37
C TYR A 311 5.98 -23.59 6.51
N ASN A 312 6.95 -22.89 7.11
CA ASN A 312 8.23 -22.62 6.46
C ASN A 312 9.15 -23.83 6.69
N VAL A 313 9.45 -24.54 5.61
CA VAL A 313 10.17 -25.81 5.60
C VAL A 313 11.56 -25.60 5.00
N THR A 314 12.59 -25.82 5.81
CA THR A 314 13.96 -25.96 5.33
C THR A 314 14.21 -27.44 5.05
N VAL A 315 14.47 -27.78 3.79
CA VAL A 315 14.71 -29.15 3.36
C VAL A 315 16.20 -29.42 3.48
N GLU A 316 16.58 -30.35 4.36
CA GLU A 316 17.95 -30.84 4.53
C GLU A 316 18.05 -32.28 3.97
N GLU A 317 19.25 -32.82 3.79
CA GLU A 317 19.43 -34.13 3.13
C GLU A 317 18.71 -35.30 3.82
N ASN A 318 18.46 -35.20 5.14
CA ASN A 318 17.91 -36.29 5.93
C ASN A 318 16.67 -35.93 6.77
N ARG A 319 16.18 -34.68 6.71
CA ARG A 319 15.01 -34.23 7.49
C ARG A 319 14.38 -32.96 6.94
N LEU A 320 13.16 -32.67 7.41
CA LEU A 320 12.50 -31.38 7.26
C LEU A 320 12.63 -30.59 8.57
N VAL A 321 13.14 -29.37 8.50
CA VAL A 321 13.14 -28.42 9.62
C VAL A 321 12.02 -27.42 9.39
N VAL A 322 11.01 -27.44 10.26
CA VAL A 322 9.77 -26.70 10.06
C VAL A 322 9.61 -25.64 11.13
N THR A 323 9.26 -24.44 10.71
CA THR A 323 8.82 -23.35 11.60
C THR A 323 7.46 -22.89 11.12
N VAL A 324 6.48 -22.83 12.02
CA VAL A 324 5.12 -22.36 11.73
C VAL A 324 5.04 -20.87 12.10
N THR A 325 4.57 -20.03 11.19
CA THR A 325 4.24 -18.62 11.52
C THR A 325 3.01 -18.60 12.44
N ASP A 326 2.92 -17.63 13.37
CA ASP A 326 1.90 -17.60 14.43
C ASP A 326 0.50 -18.05 13.94
N SER A 327 -0.08 -19.01 14.66
CA SER A 327 -1.20 -19.85 14.21
C SER A 327 -2.60 -19.22 14.37
N ASP A 328 -2.66 -17.94 14.74
CA ASP A 328 -3.90 -17.19 15.01
C ASP A 328 -4.14 -16.11 13.93
N VAL A 329 -3.89 -16.48 12.67
CA VAL A 329 -4.14 -15.59 11.52
C VAL A 329 -5.45 -16.01 10.85
N PRO A 330 -6.52 -15.20 10.94
CA PRO A 330 -7.73 -15.43 10.18
C PRO A 330 -7.45 -15.49 8.67
N TRP A 331 -7.88 -16.57 8.01
CA TRP A 331 -7.90 -16.71 6.56
C TRP A 331 -9.01 -15.83 5.98
N GLN A 332 -8.60 -14.82 5.23
CA GLN A 332 -9.48 -13.76 4.74
C GLN A 332 -9.04 -13.34 3.33
N ASP A 333 -9.98 -13.32 2.40
CA ASP A 333 -9.85 -12.71 1.08
C ASP A 333 -10.35 -11.26 1.15
N GLY A 334 -9.55 -10.29 0.69
CA GLY A 334 -9.98 -8.89 0.60
C GLY A 334 -8.90 -7.84 0.93
N ILE A 335 -9.30 -6.57 0.84
CA ILE A 335 -8.47 -5.40 1.18
C ILE A 335 -8.21 -5.43 2.68
N LEU A 336 -7.00 -5.79 3.11
CA LEU A 336 -6.71 -5.82 4.54
C LEU A 336 -6.66 -4.40 5.10
N THR A 337 -7.15 -4.25 6.32
CA THR A 337 -7.03 -3.01 7.06
C THR A 337 -6.41 -3.23 8.44
N THR A 338 -6.05 -2.14 9.09
CA THR A 338 -5.67 -2.07 10.50
C THR A 338 -6.12 -0.73 11.05
N THR A 339 -6.41 -0.65 12.34
CA THR A 339 -6.80 0.62 12.98
C THR A 339 -5.65 1.16 13.82
N ILE A 340 -5.21 2.38 13.52
CA ILE A 340 -4.12 3.07 14.22
C ILE A 340 -4.61 4.47 14.59
N ASP A 341 -4.51 4.83 15.87
CA ASP A 341 -5.01 6.10 16.41
C ASP A 341 -6.48 6.41 16.02
N GLY A 342 -7.31 5.36 15.96
CA GLY A 342 -8.74 5.47 15.60
C GLY A 342 -9.00 5.73 14.12
N LYS A 343 -7.98 5.61 13.25
CA LYS A 343 -8.11 5.68 11.80
C LYS A 343 -7.86 4.32 11.19
N GLU A 344 -8.69 3.94 10.22
CA GLU A 344 -8.47 2.75 9.42
C GLU A 344 -7.38 3.01 8.37
N PHE A 345 -6.44 2.07 8.25
CA PHE A 345 -5.36 2.03 7.27
C PHE A 345 -5.45 0.74 6.47
N ARG A 346 -5.42 0.84 5.14
CA ARG A 346 -5.24 -0.32 4.26
C ARG A 346 -3.79 -0.80 4.32
N LEU A 347 -3.59 -2.10 4.43
CA LEU A 347 -2.24 -2.67 4.41
C LEU A 347 -1.78 -2.89 2.98
N ILE A 348 -0.61 -2.34 2.66
CA ILE A 348 0.03 -2.49 1.35
C ILE A 348 1.18 -3.49 1.49
N ARG A 349 1.00 -4.71 0.96
CA ARG A 349 2.00 -5.80 1.04
C ARG A 349 2.51 -6.23 -0.33
N THR A 350 1.72 -6.02 -1.37
CA THR A 350 2.02 -6.44 -2.73
C THR A 350 1.78 -5.30 -3.71
N ALA A 351 2.34 -5.43 -4.91
CA ALA A 351 2.07 -4.45 -5.97
C ALA A 351 0.58 -4.39 -6.34
N GLU A 352 -0.15 -5.52 -6.26
CA GLU A 352 -1.60 -5.54 -6.47
C GLU A 352 -2.38 -4.83 -5.35
N ASP A 353 -1.99 -4.99 -4.07
CA ASP A 353 -2.59 -4.23 -2.96
C ASP A 353 -2.46 -2.73 -3.22
N LEU A 354 -1.27 -2.30 -3.65
CA LEU A 354 -0.98 -0.91 -3.98
C LEU A 354 -1.76 -0.40 -5.20
N ALA A 355 -1.84 -1.19 -6.25
CA ALA A 355 -2.57 -0.82 -7.46
C ALA A 355 -4.08 -0.73 -7.20
N ARG A 356 -4.64 -1.61 -6.38
CA ARG A 356 -6.04 -1.53 -5.94
C ARG A 356 -6.27 -0.33 -5.04
N PHE A 357 -5.34 0.00 -4.13
CA PHE A 357 -5.39 1.25 -3.35
C PHE A 357 -5.43 2.47 -4.27
N ALA A 358 -4.53 2.54 -5.27
CA ALA A 358 -4.49 3.62 -6.23
C ALA A 358 -5.81 3.77 -7.01
N ARG A 359 -6.36 2.65 -7.48
CA ARG A 359 -7.66 2.60 -8.16
C ARG A 359 -8.78 3.13 -7.27
N ASP A 360 -8.85 2.70 -6.01
CA ASP A 360 -9.93 3.11 -5.12
C ASP A 360 -9.84 4.59 -4.72
N VAL A 361 -8.62 5.12 -4.58
CA VAL A 361 -8.40 6.56 -4.39
C VAL A 361 -8.86 7.36 -5.62
N ASN A 362 -8.53 6.88 -6.82
CA ASN A 362 -8.84 7.55 -8.07
C ASN A 362 -10.31 7.37 -8.51
N GLY A 363 -10.98 6.32 -8.06
CA GLY A 363 -12.31 5.93 -8.51
C GLY A 363 -12.31 5.24 -9.87
N ASP A 364 -13.51 5.09 -10.43
CA ASP A 364 -13.73 4.46 -11.74
C ASP A 364 -13.34 5.35 -12.94
N GLY A 365 -12.97 6.61 -12.68
CA GLY A 365 -12.61 7.59 -13.71
C GLY A 365 -13.78 8.09 -14.57
N VAL A 366 -15.01 7.68 -14.28
CA VAL A 366 -16.23 8.01 -15.06
C VAL A 366 -17.27 8.68 -14.18
N THR A 367 -17.45 8.17 -12.97
CA THR A 367 -18.43 8.65 -12.00
C THR A 367 -17.79 9.70 -11.11
N SER A 368 -18.28 10.93 -11.19
CA SER A 368 -17.82 12.03 -10.34
C SER A 368 -18.00 11.67 -8.85
N GLY A 369 -16.90 11.68 -8.10
CA GLY A 369 -16.91 11.40 -6.66
C GLY A 369 -16.86 9.92 -6.29
N SER A 370 -16.62 9.01 -7.25
CA SER A 370 -16.38 7.58 -6.94
C SER A 370 -15.05 7.33 -6.22
N GLY A 371 -14.09 8.24 -6.37
CA GLY A 371 -12.77 8.16 -5.73
C GLY A 371 -12.81 8.46 -4.23
N LYS A 372 -12.18 7.58 -3.45
CA LYS A 372 -12.06 7.70 -1.99
C LYS A 372 -10.73 8.36 -1.62
N THR A 373 -10.71 9.68 -1.80
CA THR A 373 -9.47 10.47 -1.72
C THR A 373 -8.79 10.46 -0.35
N ASP A 374 -9.52 10.12 0.71
CA ASP A 374 -9.11 10.16 2.12
C ASP A 374 -8.71 8.80 2.70
N LEU A 375 -8.63 7.75 1.85
CA LEU A 375 -8.14 6.44 2.28
C LEU A 375 -6.73 6.54 2.86
N ASN A 376 -6.50 5.89 4.00
CA ASN A 376 -5.17 5.77 4.55
C ASN A 376 -4.53 4.42 4.16
N ALA A 377 -3.21 4.41 4.04
CA ALA A 377 -2.42 3.25 3.72
C ALA A 377 -1.20 3.12 4.63
N LEU A 378 -0.93 1.89 5.06
CA LEU A 378 0.29 1.49 5.76
C LEU A 378 0.98 0.40 4.94
N GLN A 379 2.20 0.69 4.49
CA GLN A 379 3.03 -0.30 3.83
C GLN A 379 3.72 -1.20 4.86
N VAL A 380 3.73 -2.49 4.58
CA VAL A 380 4.26 -3.52 5.48
C VAL A 380 5.22 -4.50 4.79
N ALA A 381 5.55 -4.24 3.52
CA ALA A 381 6.52 -4.99 2.74
C ALA A 381 7.15 -4.10 1.66
N ASP A 382 8.30 -4.50 1.15
CA ASP A 382 8.86 -3.94 -0.08
C ASP A 382 7.95 -4.29 -1.27
N ILE A 383 7.78 -3.34 -2.19
CA ILE A 383 6.88 -3.48 -3.34
C ILE A 383 7.68 -3.29 -4.62
N ASP A 384 7.64 -4.26 -5.54
CA ASP A 384 8.10 -4.05 -6.91
C ASP A 384 6.90 -3.90 -7.85
N LEU A 385 6.69 -2.68 -8.38
CA LEU A 385 5.58 -2.40 -9.29
C LEU A 385 5.66 -3.22 -10.59
N GLN A 386 6.82 -3.78 -10.93
CA GLN A 386 6.96 -4.64 -12.10
C GLN A 386 6.32 -6.03 -11.90
N GLU A 387 6.06 -6.45 -10.66
CA GLU A 387 5.30 -7.68 -10.37
C GLU A 387 3.88 -7.63 -10.93
N LEU A 388 3.32 -6.42 -11.11
CA LEU A 388 2.00 -6.23 -11.72
C LEU A 388 1.92 -6.85 -13.12
N ALA A 389 3.02 -6.97 -13.85
CA ALA A 389 3.03 -7.61 -15.17
C ALA A 389 2.55 -9.08 -15.14
N GLY A 390 2.66 -9.75 -13.99
CA GLY A 390 2.17 -11.10 -13.73
C GLY A 390 0.71 -11.19 -13.26
N SER A 391 0.02 -10.06 -13.04
CA SER A 391 -1.35 -10.05 -12.51
C SER A 391 -2.33 -10.77 -13.45
N LYS A 392 -3.34 -11.44 -12.89
CA LYS A 392 -4.46 -11.98 -13.69
C LYS A 392 -5.38 -10.85 -14.20
N ASP A 393 -5.42 -9.71 -13.49
CA ASP A 393 -6.21 -8.54 -13.89
C ASP A 393 -5.48 -7.74 -14.98
N ALA A 394 -6.12 -7.60 -16.15
CA ALA A 394 -5.56 -6.88 -17.28
C ALA A 394 -5.33 -5.39 -17.01
N ALA A 395 -6.19 -4.75 -16.20
CA ALA A 395 -6.04 -3.34 -15.84
C ALA A 395 -4.86 -3.15 -14.89
N LEU A 396 -4.69 -4.04 -13.90
CA LEU A 396 -3.54 -3.99 -13.00
C LEU A 396 -2.23 -4.28 -13.74
N ARG A 397 -2.22 -5.25 -14.67
CA ARG A 397 -1.05 -5.52 -15.53
C ARG A 397 -0.55 -4.31 -16.29
N ALA A 398 -1.46 -3.48 -16.81
CA ALA A 398 -1.09 -2.30 -17.59
C ALA A 398 -0.27 -1.29 -16.77
N LEU A 399 -0.51 -1.22 -15.45
CA LEU A 399 0.17 -0.30 -14.54
C LEU A 399 1.66 -0.62 -14.33
N ALA A 400 2.11 -1.84 -14.67
CA ALA A 400 3.54 -2.18 -14.67
C ALA A 400 4.31 -1.37 -15.72
N ALA A 401 3.70 -1.15 -16.88
CA ALA A 401 4.30 -0.43 -17.99
C ALA A 401 4.10 1.09 -17.87
N ASP A 402 2.95 1.52 -17.36
CA ASP A 402 2.59 2.93 -17.26
C ASP A 402 1.67 3.17 -16.05
N TRP A 403 2.27 3.66 -14.97
CA TRP A 403 1.60 3.92 -13.71
C TRP A 403 0.66 5.12 -13.81
N VAL A 404 -0.56 4.95 -13.34
CA VAL A 404 -1.52 6.04 -13.16
C VAL A 404 -1.32 6.65 -11.77
N PRO A 405 -0.96 7.94 -11.65
CA PRO A 405 -0.69 8.59 -10.37
C PRO A 405 -1.85 8.46 -9.36
N ILE A 406 -1.52 8.22 -8.09
CA ILE A 406 -2.50 8.18 -6.99
C ILE A 406 -3.03 9.59 -6.73
N GLY A 407 -4.35 9.74 -6.67
CA GLY A 407 -5.00 11.04 -6.45
C GLY A 407 -4.77 11.99 -7.61
N ASN A 408 -5.04 11.56 -8.85
CA ASN A 408 -4.85 12.42 -10.02
C ASN A 408 -5.69 13.72 -9.93
N ASP A 409 -6.87 13.64 -9.32
CA ASP A 409 -7.65 14.82 -8.93
C ASP A 409 -7.20 15.37 -7.57
N SER A 410 -7.24 14.52 -6.53
CA SER A 410 -6.78 14.86 -5.19
C SER A 410 -6.59 13.61 -4.33
N TYR A 411 -5.55 13.60 -3.50
CA TYR A 411 -5.36 12.70 -2.38
C TYR A 411 -5.30 13.50 -1.08
N THR A 412 -6.07 13.10 -0.08
CA THR A 412 -6.27 13.78 1.21
C THR A 412 -6.01 12.89 2.43
N GLY A 413 -5.72 11.60 2.21
CA GLY A 413 -5.44 10.61 3.25
C GLY A 413 -3.99 10.58 3.75
N ILE A 414 -3.68 9.58 4.59
CA ILE A 414 -2.34 9.32 5.13
C ILE A 414 -1.72 8.12 4.41
N TYR A 415 -0.58 8.31 3.74
CA TYR A 415 0.22 7.20 3.24
C TYR A 415 1.51 7.09 4.05
N CYS A 416 1.63 6.01 4.83
CA CYS A 416 2.84 5.67 5.57
C CYS A 416 3.56 4.51 4.87
N GLY A 417 4.70 4.80 4.23
CA GLY A 417 5.56 3.79 3.62
C GLY A 417 6.35 2.95 4.65
N ASN A 418 6.37 3.39 5.91
CA ASN A 418 6.94 2.68 7.06
C ASN A 418 8.39 2.19 6.86
N GLY A 419 9.16 2.86 6.00
CA GLY A 419 10.56 2.52 5.73
C GLY A 419 10.76 1.45 4.65
N TYR A 420 9.70 0.82 4.15
CA TYR A 420 9.77 -0.10 3.03
C TYR A 420 9.96 0.64 1.71
N THR A 421 10.52 -0.07 0.74
CA THR A 421 10.79 0.45 -0.60
C THR A 421 9.64 0.17 -1.56
N ILE A 422 9.47 1.06 -2.54
CA ILE A 422 8.63 0.84 -3.71
C ILE A 422 9.54 0.99 -4.93
N SER A 423 9.75 -0.08 -5.69
CA SER A 423 10.63 -0.10 -6.86
C SER A 423 9.87 -0.17 -8.17
N GLY A 424 10.55 0.20 -9.26
CA GLY A 424 10.07 -0.06 -10.61
C GLY A 424 8.93 0.86 -11.05
N LEU A 425 8.85 2.09 -10.53
CA LEU A 425 7.87 3.07 -10.98
C LEU A 425 8.17 3.49 -12.43
N ARG A 426 7.20 3.28 -13.33
CA ARG A 426 7.26 3.69 -14.75
C ARG A 426 6.12 4.63 -15.05
N ILE A 427 6.42 5.83 -15.57
CA ILE A 427 5.41 6.76 -16.11
C ILE A 427 5.92 7.23 -17.47
N THR A 428 5.11 7.03 -18.50
CA THR A 428 5.40 7.37 -19.90
C THR A 428 4.32 8.27 -20.50
N THR A 429 3.09 8.15 -20.00
CA THR A 429 1.96 9.01 -20.38
C THR A 429 1.98 10.32 -19.60
N ASN A 430 1.51 11.40 -20.25
CA ASN A 430 1.32 12.69 -19.60
C ASN A 430 -0.05 12.74 -18.88
N HIS A 431 -0.04 12.68 -17.55
CA HIS A 431 -1.23 12.81 -16.70
C HIS A 431 -1.49 14.25 -16.23
N SER A 432 -0.81 15.25 -16.78
CA SER A 432 -0.69 16.62 -16.25
C SER A 432 0.04 16.72 -14.90
N TYR A 433 -0.27 15.84 -13.95
CA TYR A 433 0.40 15.73 -12.64
C TYR A 433 1.09 14.36 -12.53
N ASN A 434 2.34 14.29 -12.97
CA ASN A 434 3.09 13.05 -12.99
C ASN A 434 3.84 12.84 -11.67
N GLY A 435 3.75 11.63 -11.14
CA GLY A 435 4.49 11.14 -9.98
C GLY A 435 3.85 9.88 -9.44
N PHE A 436 4.43 9.30 -8.37
CA PHE A 436 3.76 8.22 -7.66
C PHE A 436 2.35 8.65 -7.20
N PHE A 437 2.26 9.89 -6.70
CA PHE A 437 1.01 10.64 -6.52
C PHE A 437 0.86 11.73 -7.60
N GLY A 438 -0.37 12.03 -7.99
CA GLY A 438 -0.68 13.15 -8.88
C GLY A 438 -0.77 14.45 -8.10
N SER A 439 -1.85 14.60 -7.34
CA SER A 439 -2.24 15.82 -6.62
C SER A 439 -2.49 15.50 -5.15
N VAL A 440 -1.66 16.01 -4.25
CA VAL A 440 -1.76 15.79 -2.80
C VAL A 440 -2.22 17.08 -2.14
N ASN A 441 -3.36 17.05 -1.44
CA ASN A 441 -3.98 18.21 -0.83
C ASN A 441 -4.26 18.01 0.66
N SER A 442 -4.43 19.12 1.39
CA SER A 442 -4.83 19.10 2.80
C SER A 442 -6.04 18.18 3.06
N PRO A 443 -6.04 17.37 4.14
CA PRO A 443 -5.04 17.30 5.22
C PRO A 443 -3.98 16.19 5.02
N ALA A 444 -3.65 15.83 3.78
CA ALA A 444 -2.81 14.66 3.50
C ALA A 444 -1.45 14.67 4.22
N LEU A 445 -0.99 13.45 4.52
CA LEU A 445 0.34 13.17 5.05
C LEU A 445 0.98 12.06 4.23
N LEU A 446 2.14 12.35 3.63
CA LEU A 446 3.02 11.35 3.04
C LEU A 446 4.25 11.18 3.92
N THR A 447 4.51 9.97 4.41
CA THR A 447 5.67 9.73 5.27
C THR A 447 6.33 8.38 5.06
N GLY A 448 7.66 8.34 5.16
CA GLY A 448 8.43 7.08 5.13
C GLY A 448 8.35 6.34 3.79
N ILE A 449 8.08 7.05 2.69
CA ILE A 449 7.96 6.48 1.35
C ILE A 449 9.33 6.51 0.67
N HIS A 450 9.84 5.35 0.25
CA HIS A 450 11.15 5.25 -0.38
C HIS A 450 11.06 4.64 -1.78
N LEU A 451 11.02 5.50 -2.80
CA LEU A 451 10.97 5.08 -4.20
C LEU A 451 12.37 4.70 -4.71
N ARG A 452 12.46 3.60 -5.45
CA ARG A 452 13.69 3.10 -6.10
C ARG A 452 13.41 2.81 -7.57
N ASP A 453 14.42 3.00 -8.41
CA ASP A 453 14.28 2.78 -9.87
C ASP A 453 13.04 3.52 -10.43
N VAL A 454 12.92 4.81 -10.12
CA VAL A 454 11.91 5.69 -10.73
C VAL A 454 12.32 5.98 -12.16
N GLN A 455 11.40 5.80 -13.11
CA GLN A 455 11.59 6.23 -14.50
C GLN A 455 10.33 6.97 -14.97
N ILE A 456 10.45 8.30 -15.06
CA ILE A 456 9.41 9.16 -15.66
C ILE A 456 9.97 9.67 -16.98
N THR A 457 9.37 9.26 -18.08
CA THR A 457 9.82 9.60 -19.43
C THR A 457 8.67 10.12 -20.30
N GLY A 458 8.98 10.61 -21.50
CA GLY A 458 7.98 10.96 -22.50
C GLY A 458 7.69 12.46 -22.58
N THR A 459 6.42 12.82 -22.78
CA THR A 459 6.02 14.22 -22.97
C THR A 459 5.91 14.93 -21.61
N ILE A 460 6.49 16.12 -21.53
CA ILE A 460 6.47 16.93 -20.32
C ILE A 460 5.04 17.23 -19.85
N GLY A 461 4.76 16.86 -18.60
CA GLY A 461 3.52 17.23 -17.91
C GLY A 461 3.59 18.64 -17.34
N ARG A 462 2.45 19.14 -16.88
CA ARG A 462 2.36 20.44 -16.20
C ARG A 462 3.20 20.44 -14.93
N TYR A 463 3.00 19.46 -14.05
CA TYR A 463 3.82 19.23 -12.86
C TYR A 463 4.34 17.80 -12.85
N THR A 464 5.62 17.60 -12.55
CA THR A 464 6.25 16.28 -12.53
C THR A 464 7.17 16.17 -11.32
N GLY A 465 6.99 15.13 -10.51
CA GLY A 465 7.94 14.77 -9.46
C GLY A 465 7.96 13.28 -9.22
N GLY A 466 9.10 12.73 -8.78
CA GLY A 466 9.22 11.29 -8.52
C GLY A 466 8.16 10.81 -7.52
N LEU A 467 7.96 11.57 -6.43
CA LEU A 467 6.94 11.26 -5.43
C LEU A 467 5.57 11.86 -5.77
N ALA A 468 5.52 13.14 -6.16
CA ALA A 468 4.25 13.80 -6.44
C ALA A 468 4.36 14.87 -7.54
N GLY A 469 3.33 14.98 -8.38
CA GLY A 469 3.20 16.11 -9.30
C GLY A 469 2.99 17.42 -8.53
N LEU A 470 1.97 17.45 -7.67
CA LEU A 470 1.57 18.61 -6.88
C LEU A 470 1.41 18.22 -5.40
N VAL A 471 1.90 19.09 -4.51
CA VAL A 471 1.60 19.04 -3.08
C VAL A 471 1.12 20.42 -2.63
N ARG A 472 -0.06 20.47 -1.98
CA ARG A 472 -0.68 21.71 -1.51
C ARG A 472 -1.24 21.57 -0.10
N SER A 473 -0.82 22.45 0.81
CA SER A 473 -1.32 22.48 2.20
C SER A 473 -1.24 21.12 2.91
N ALA A 474 -0.22 20.31 2.57
CA ALA A 474 0.00 18.95 3.06
C ALA A 474 1.43 18.79 3.61
N ALA A 475 1.68 17.67 4.29
CA ALA A 475 2.98 17.33 4.83
C ALA A 475 3.62 16.16 4.07
N VAL A 476 4.90 16.31 3.72
CA VAL A 476 5.73 15.26 3.12
C VAL A 476 7.00 15.15 3.95
N THR A 477 7.24 14.00 4.57
CA THR A 477 8.33 13.89 5.54
C THR A 477 8.97 12.52 5.56
N LEU A 478 10.31 12.47 5.69
CA LEU A 478 11.07 11.22 5.72
C LEU A 478 10.91 10.38 4.44
N CYS A 479 10.67 11.03 3.30
CA CYS A 479 10.51 10.36 2.01
C CYS A 479 11.79 10.42 1.17
N SER A 480 11.97 9.47 0.26
CA SER A 480 13.07 9.51 -0.70
C SER A 480 12.72 8.99 -2.08
N ALA A 481 13.46 9.43 -3.11
CA ALA A 481 13.37 8.89 -4.46
C ALA A 481 14.75 8.70 -5.11
N GLU A 482 14.89 7.62 -5.87
CA GLU A 482 16.07 7.31 -6.70
C GLU A 482 15.61 6.92 -8.09
N GLY A 483 16.28 7.43 -9.13
CA GLY A 483 15.96 7.09 -10.52
C GLY A 483 16.26 8.22 -11.50
N VAL A 484 15.42 8.34 -12.52
CA VAL A 484 15.58 9.26 -13.65
C VAL A 484 14.23 9.89 -14.02
N ILE A 485 14.26 11.20 -14.30
CA ILE A 485 13.17 11.94 -14.95
C ILE A 485 13.72 12.52 -16.26
N GLU A 486 13.23 12.03 -17.39
CA GLU A 486 13.65 12.42 -18.74
C GLU A 486 12.44 12.83 -19.57
N VAL A 487 12.09 14.12 -19.52
CA VAL A 487 10.88 14.63 -20.16
C VAL A 487 11.20 15.62 -21.28
N THR A 488 10.45 15.54 -22.37
CA THR A 488 10.65 16.37 -23.56
C THR A 488 9.34 16.96 -24.06
N GLY A 489 9.38 18.00 -24.90
CA GLY A 489 8.20 18.47 -25.63
C GLY A 489 8.12 19.98 -25.77
N SER A 490 6.90 20.49 -25.84
CA SER A 490 6.61 21.93 -25.82
C SER A 490 5.84 22.26 -24.56
N THR A 491 6.13 23.39 -23.93
CA THR A 491 5.20 23.95 -22.95
C THR A 491 3.90 24.37 -23.65
N ASP A 492 2.79 24.42 -22.94
CA ASP A 492 1.58 25.11 -23.40
C ASP A 492 1.67 26.60 -23.00
N SER A 493 1.20 27.49 -23.87
CA SER A 493 0.97 28.90 -23.57
C SER A 493 0.25 29.16 -22.23
N ASN A 494 -0.58 28.22 -21.76
CA ASN A 494 -1.33 28.36 -20.51
C ASN A 494 -0.67 27.67 -19.31
N ASP A 495 0.17 26.66 -19.52
CA ASP A 495 0.69 25.82 -18.45
C ASP A 495 2.22 25.82 -18.39
N ALA A 496 2.73 26.20 -17.22
CA ALA A 496 4.12 26.06 -16.85
C ALA A 496 4.51 24.57 -16.75
N ALA A 497 5.76 24.25 -17.04
CA ALA A 497 6.31 22.92 -16.79
C ALA A 497 7.22 22.95 -15.55
N LEU A 498 6.78 22.30 -14.47
CA LEU A 498 7.46 22.32 -13.17
C LEU A 498 7.92 20.91 -12.81
N VAL A 499 9.23 20.72 -12.75
CA VAL A 499 9.83 19.40 -12.58
C VAL A 499 10.67 19.37 -11.31
N GLY A 500 10.33 18.50 -10.38
CA GLY A 500 11.12 18.23 -9.18
C GLY A 500 11.64 16.81 -9.18
N GLY A 501 12.80 16.52 -8.59
CA GLY A 501 13.21 15.13 -8.36
C GLY A 501 12.27 14.44 -7.37
N LEU A 502 11.66 15.18 -6.44
CA LEU A 502 10.64 14.66 -5.52
C LEU A 502 9.25 15.22 -5.82
N VAL A 503 9.09 16.54 -5.93
CA VAL A 503 7.78 17.20 -6.11
C VAL A 503 7.81 18.23 -7.23
N GLY A 504 6.90 18.17 -8.20
CA GLY A 504 6.85 19.19 -9.27
C GLY A 504 6.52 20.59 -8.75
N TYR A 505 5.38 20.71 -8.07
CA TYR A 505 4.86 21.98 -7.56
C TYR A 505 4.50 21.92 -6.08
N VAL A 506 5.03 22.85 -5.30
CA VAL A 506 4.85 22.91 -3.84
C VAL A 506 4.16 24.21 -3.47
N ASN A 507 3.02 24.13 -2.78
CA ASN A 507 2.28 25.32 -2.32
C ASN A 507 1.83 25.20 -0.86
N SER A 508 2.36 26.06 0.00
CA SER A 508 1.97 26.15 1.42
C SER A 508 2.12 24.82 2.18
N CYS A 509 3.20 24.08 1.92
CA CYS A 509 3.44 22.73 2.46
C CYS A 509 4.56 22.69 3.48
N SER A 510 4.66 21.59 4.22
CA SER A 510 5.90 21.21 4.90
C SER A 510 6.51 19.99 4.24
N ILE A 511 7.60 20.19 3.50
CA ILE A 511 8.43 19.13 2.95
C ILE A 511 9.71 19.10 3.78
N ASN A 512 9.95 18.02 4.53
CA ASN A 512 11.10 18.01 5.43
C ASN A 512 11.75 16.65 5.56
N ARG A 513 13.06 16.64 5.82
CA ARG A 513 13.87 15.42 5.96
C ARG A 513 13.67 14.46 4.80
N CYS A 514 13.64 14.98 3.57
CA CYS A 514 13.48 14.19 2.36
C CYS A 514 14.79 14.13 1.57
N HIS A 515 15.01 13.04 0.83
CA HIS A 515 16.23 12.82 0.05
C HIS A 515 15.94 12.37 -1.38
N THR A 516 16.66 12.87 -2.36
CA THR A 516 16.58 12.37 -3.73
C THR A 516 17.93 12.25 -4.41
N THR A 517 18.09 11.19 -5.19
CA THR A 517 19.22 10.96 -6.11
C THR A 517 18.76 10.92 -7.57
N VAL A 518 17.52 11.36 -7.83
CA VAL A 518 16.93 11.36 -9.17
C VAL A 518 17.70 12.29 -10.10
N ASN A 519 18.19 11.75 -11.22
CA ASN A 519 18.76 12.55 -12.30
C ASN A 519 17.64 13.13 -13.16
N ILE A 520 17.67 14.41 -13.42
CA ILE A 520 16.62 15.13 -14.13
C ILE A 520 17.18 15.72 -15.42
N LYS A 521 16.52 15.41 -16.54
CA LYS A 521 16.80 16.00 -17.85
C LYS A 521 15.50 16.46 -18.50
N VAL A 522 15.45 17.75 -18.83
CA VAL A 522 14.28 18.40 -19.40
C VAL A 522 14.68 19.09 -20.70
N ASP A 523 14.13 18.65 -21.85
CA ASP A 523 14.37 19.27 -23.15
C ASP A 523 13.07 19.84 -23.74
N VAL A 524 12.94 21.17 -23.80
CA VAL A 524 11.67 21.85 -24.11
C VAL A 524 11.77 22.87 -25.24
N THR A 525 10.67 23.03 -25.97
CA THR A 525 10.40 24.23 -26.78
C THR A 525 9.58 25.21 -25.96
N LEU A 526 10.13 26.41 -25.72
CA LEU A 526 9.52 27.40 -24.86
C LEU A 526 8.38 28.15 -25.54
N THR A 527 7.22 28.06 -24.91
CA THR A 527 6.07 28.98 -25.04
C THR A 527 5.71 29.61 -23.69
N ASN A 528 6.10 28.96 -22.58
CA ASN A 528 5.86 29.36 -21.19
C ASN A 528 7.14 29.18 -20.34
N LEU A 529 7.04 29.31 -19.02
CA LEU A 529 8.14 29.09 -18.08
C LEU A 529 8.36 27.60 -17.77
N VAL A 530 9.62 27.25 -17.50
CA VAL A 530 10.05 25.91 -17.11
C VAL A 530 11.00 26.02 -15.92
N HIS A 531 10.61 25.41 -14.81
CA HIS A 531 11.38 25.41 -13.57
C HIS A 531 11.70 23.99 -13.14
N VAL A 532 12.97 23.73 -12.86
CA VAL A 532 13.47 22.39 -12.53
C VAL A 532 14.26 22.41 -11.23
N GLY A 533 13.92 21.56 -10.27
CA GLY A 533 14.64 21.47 -9.01
C GLY A 533 14.98 20.04 -8.61
N GLY A 534 16.09 19.82 -7.93
CA GLY A 534 16.40 18.49 -7.40
C GLY A 534 15.33 18.00 -6.42
N ILE A 535 14.83 18.85 -5.51
CA ILE A 535 13.67 18.53 -4.65
C ILE A 535 12.37 18.99 -5.33
N ALA A 536 12.29 20.28 -5.66
CA ALA A 536 11.04 20.93 -6.06
C ALA A 536 11.18 21.79 -7.32
N GLY A 537 10.29 21.65 -8.30
CA GLY A 537 10.30 22.53 -9.47
C GLY A 537 10.04 23.99 -9.08
N TRP A 538 8.96 24.23 -8.35
CA TRP A 538 8.57 25.57 -7.87
C TRP A 538 7.97 25.50 -6.47
N CYS A 539 8.54 26.29 -5.55
CA CYS A 539 8.02 26.50 -4.21
C CYS A 539 7.30 27.86 -4.08
N ILE A 540 6.03 27.85 -3.68
CA ILE A 540 5.27 29.07 -3.37
C ILE A 540 4.46 28.96 -2.07
N CYS A 541 3.93 30.11 -1.63
CA CYS A 541 2.96 30.20 -0.53
C CYS A 541 1.76 31.05 -0.96
N SER A 542 0.56 30.45 -0.98
CA SER A 542 -0.70 31.15 -1.27
C SER A 542 -1.59 31.29 -0.05
N TYR A 543 -1.57 30.33 0.87
CA TYR A 543 -2.53 30.25 1.97
C TYR A 543 -1.91 29.89 3.33
N GLY A 544 -0.59 29.67 3.38
CA GLY A 544 0.17 29.36 4.58
C GLY A 544 1.66 29.38 4.30
N ASN A 545 2.49 29.22 5.34
CA ASN A 545 3.94 29.13 5.16
C ASN A 545 4.30 27.86 4.38
N ASN A 546 5.38 27.95 3.60
CA ASN A 546 5.94 26.81 2.90
C ASN A 546 7.35 26.55 3.42
N ILE A 547 7.64 25.32 3.84
CA ILE A 547 8.93 24.97 4.44
C ILE A 547 9.51 23.78 3.70
N LEU A 548 10.74 23.95 3.18
CA LEU A 548 11.65 22.88 2.77
C LEU A 548 12.77 22.81 3.82
N PHE A 549 12.79 21.75 4.63
CA PHE A 549 13.70 21.67 5.78
C PHE A 549 14.53 20.37 5.76
N ALA A 550 15.84 20.48 5.95
CA ALA A 550 16.74 19.32 6.05
C ALA A 550 16.62 18.36 4.87
N CYS A 551 16.37 18.90 3.66
CA CYS A 551 16.25 18.11 2.45
C CYS A 551 17.60 17.97 1.74
N ARG A 552 17.80 16.83 1.09
CA ARG A 552 19.02 16.49 0.36
C ARG A 552 18.71 16.14 -1.10
N ALA A 553 19.43 16.72 -2.05
CA ALA A 553 19.35 16.36 -3.46
C ALA A 553 20.73 16.10 -4.03
N ASP A 554 20.99 14.88 -4.49
CA ASP A 554 22.30 14.48 -5.00
C ASP A 554 22.32 14.25 -6.51
N GLY A 555 21.16 14.09 -7.15
CA GLY A 555 21.04 13.86 -8.59
C GLY A 555 21.30 15.13 -9.41
N ASP A 556 21.78 14.93 -10.64
CA ASP A 556 22.08 16.03 -11.56
C ASP A 556 20.80 16.62 -12.16
N VAL A 557 20.81 17.94 -12.42
CA VAL A 557 19.70 18.68 -13.02
C VAL A 557 20.14 19.30 -14.33
N SER A 558 19.48 18.93 -15.42
CA SER A 558 19.74 19.47 -16.77
C SER A 558 18.45 20.00 -17.39
N LEU A 559 18.47 21.26 -17.81
CA LEU A 559 17.37 21.95 -18.46
C LEU A 559 17.84 22.57 -19.77
N THR A 560 17.33 22.09 -20.89
CA THR A 560 17.55 22.67 -22.22
C THR A 560 16.28 23.30 -22.76
N GLY A 561 16.33 24.60 -23.05
CA GLY A 561 15.24 25.32 -23.71
C GLY A 561 15.59 25.77 -25.12
N THR A 562 14.62 25.67 -26.02
CA THR A 562 14.65 26.30 -27.35
C THR A 562 13.47 27.26 -27.51
N GLY A 563 13.36 27.97 -28.63
CA GLY A 563 12.24 28.88 -28.85
C GLY A 563 12.34 30.18 -28.03
N THR A 564 11.18 30.84 -27.82
CA THR A 564 11.11 32.20 -27.25
C THR A 564 9.84 32.38 -26.45
N THR A 565 9.91 33.17 -25.37
CA THR A 565 8.74 33.53 -24.57
C THR A 565 8.85 34.95 -24.04
N THR A 566 7.75 35.52 -23.55
CA THR A 566 7.68 36.86 -22.96
C THR A 566 7.83 36.85 -21.43
N PHE A 567 7.83 35.68 -20.80
CA PHE A 567 8.05 35.56 -19.36
C PHE A 567 9.49 35.95 -18.97
N SER A 568 9.63 36.68 -17.86
CA SER A 568 10.90 37.25 -17.39
C SER A 568 11.87 36.22 -16.80
N MET A 569 11.35 35.08 -16.37
CA MET A 569 12.05 34.00 -15.66
C MET A 569 11.77 32.63 -16.32
N PRO A 570 12.11 32.48 -17.61
CA PRO A 570 11.57 31.39 -18.41
C PRO A 570 12.28 30.05 -18.20
N LEU A 571 13.56 30.05 -17.84
CA LEU A 571 14.35 28.84 -17.61
C LEU A 571 15.07 28.96 -16.27
N CYS A 572 14.60 28.24 -15.26
CA CYS A 572 15.23 28.24 -13.93
C CYS A 572 15.52 26.80 -13.50
N ALA A 573 16.77 26.52 -13.11
CA ALA A 573 17.11 25.25 -12.50
C ALA A 573 17.94 25.42 -11.23
N GLY A 574 17.66 24.60 -10.21
CA GLY A 574 18.43 24.58 -8.97
C GLY A 574 18.59 23.19 -8.36
N GLY A 575 19.63 23.00 -7.57
CA GLY A 575 19.86 21.71 -6.91
C GLY A 575 18.79 21.34 -5.89
N ILE A 576 18.18 22.33 -5.21
CA ILE A 576 17.01 22.14 -4.34
C ILE A 576 15.72 22.55 -5.04
N ALA A 577 15.67 23.80 -5.53
CA ALA A 577 14.47 24.36 -6.15
C ALA A 577 14.76 25.09 -7.46
N GLY A 578 13.89 24.91 -8.46
CA GLY A 578 13.98 25.70 -9.70
C GLY A 578 13.63 27.17 -9.43
N TYR A 579 12.51 27.39 -8.76
CA TYR A 579 12.08 28.71 -8.30
C TYR A 579 11.65 28.69 -6.83
N ASN A 580 12.11 29.69 -6.08
CA ASN A 580 11.72 29.94 -4.70
C ASN A 580 11.18 31.37 -4.57
N GLY A 581 9.93 31.51 -4.15
CA GLY A 581 9.35 32.82 -3.82
C GLY A 581 7.87 32.92 -4.16
N SER A 582 7.23 34.02 -3.76
CA SER A 582 5.81 34.26 -4.04
C SER A 582 5.63 35.60 -4.76
N ASN A 583 4.56 35.73 -5.53
CA ASN A 583 4.13 37.00 -6.11
C ASN A 583 3.12 37.75 -5.23
N ASP A 584 2.73 37.14 -4.10
CA ASP A 584 1.70 37.67 -3.22
C ASP A 584 2.34 38.46 -2.07
N ASN A 585 1.95 39.72 -1.88
CA ASN A 585 2.45 40.60 -0.79
C ASN A 585 1.88 40.20 0.60
N ARG A 586 1.63 38.90 0.83
CA ARG A 586 1.06 38.38 2.07
C ARG A 586 2.16 38.13 3.11
N SER A 587 1.73 37.94 4.36
CA SER A 587 2.62 37.67 5.51
C SER A 587 3.23 36.27 5.51
N TYR A 588 2.89 35.40 4.55
CA TYR A 588 3.43 34.05 4.46
C TYR A 588 4.83 34.06 3.86
N LYS A 589 5.67 33.12 4.31
CA LYS A 589 7.03 32.96 3.82
C LYS A 589 7.24 31.60 3.18
N ILE A 590 8.19 31.55 2.25
CA ILE A 590 8.76 30.30 1.77
C ILE A 590 10.16 30.21 2.31
N ASP A 591 10.43 29.12 2.99
CA ASP A 591 11.59 28.92 3.82
C ASP A 591 12.32 27.66 3.36
N ILE A 592 13.51 27.82 2.78
CA ILE A 592 14.42 26.71 2.50
C ILE A 592 15.53 26.72 3.55
N TYR A 593 15.51 25.74 4.44
CA TYR A 593 16.40 25.64 5.60
C TYR A 593 17.17 24.32 5.64
N ALA A 594 18.44 24.38 6.02
CA ALA A 594 19.29 23.21 6.25
C ALA A 594 19.34 22.22 5.08
N CYS A 595 19.19 22.71 3.86
CA CYS A 595 19.17 21.85 2.68
C CYS A 595 20.57 21.69 2.09
N GLN A 596 20.81 20.53 1.48
CA GLN A 596 22.06 20.27 0.76
C GLN A 596 21.80 19.79 -0.66
N ALA A 597 22.56 20.33 -1.62
CA ALA A 597 22.54 19.88 -3.01
C ALA A 597 23.94 19.48 -3.47
N THR A 598 24.09 18.31 -4.10
CA THR A 598 25.41 17.84 -4.57
C THR A 598 25.52 17.60 -6.06
N GLY A 599 24.42 17.36 -6.76
CA GLY A 599 24.41 17.17 -8.22
C GLY A 599 24.66 18.47 -8.98
N ASP A 600 25.21 18.34 -10.18
CA ASP A 600 25.48 19.46 -11.07
C ASP A 600 24.16 20.05 -11.61
N VAL A 601 24.17 21.37 -11.88
CA VAL A 601 22.99 22.08 -12.38
C VAL A 601 23.34 22.77 -13.70
N THR A 602 22.73 22.34 -14.79
CA THR A 602 22.97 22.89 -16.12
C THR A 602 21.69 23.47 -16.71
N VAL A 603 21.76 24.72 -17.15
CA VAL A 603 20.70 25.35 -17.95
C VAL A 603 21.28 25.82 -19.27
N THR A 604 20.68 25.37 -20.38
CA THR A 604 21.12 25.73 -21.72
C THR A 604 19.94 26.28 -22.52
N HIS A 605 20.04 27.50 -23.02
CA HIS A 605 19.15 28.01 -24.06
C HIS A 605 19.87 28.04 -25.40
N THR A 606 19.35 27.32 -26.39
CA THR A 606 19.97 27.19 -27.72
C THR A 606 19.31 28.06 -28.80
N GLY A 607 18.30 28.86 -28.42
CA GLY A 607 17.61 29.74 -29.35
C GLY A 607 18.43 30.97 -29.75
N THR A 608 18.04 31.60 -30.87
CA THR A 608 18.76 32.79 -31.41
C THR A 608 18.36 34.11 -30.74
N LYS A 609 17.25 34.14 -30.00
CA LYS A 609 16.82 35.33 -29.24
C LYS A 609 17.29 35.26 -27.78
N ALA A 610 17.49 36.43 -27.18
CA ALA A 610 17.83 36.58 -25.77
C ALA A 610 16.71 36.03 -24.87
N VAL A 611 17.01 34.95 -24.15
CA VAL A 611 16.16 34.32 -23.13
C VAL A 611 17.02 34.06 -21.90
N ASN A 612 16.57 34.55 -20.73
CA ASN A 612 17.33 34.39 -19.51
C ASN A 612 17.33 32.93 -19.04
N ALA A 613 18.51 32.41 -18.72
CA ALA A 613 18.71 31.10 -18.13
C ALA A 613 19.35 31.24 -16.75
N TYR A 614 18.74 30.67 -15.72
CA TYR A 614 19.17 30.77 -14.33
C TYR A 614 19.52 29.40 -13.76
N ALA A 615 20.80 29.16 -13.46
CA ALA A 615 21.31 27.94 -12.85
C ALA A 615 21.88 28.26 -11.46
N GLY A 616 21.30 27.68 -10.40
CA GLY A 616 21.78 27.85 -9.04
C GLY A 616 22.18 26.54 -8.39
N GLY A 617 23.27 26.51 -7.63
CA GLY A 617 23.65 25.32 -6.86
C GLY A 617 22.55 24.86 -5.90
N LEU A 618 21.85 25.79 -5.25
CA LEU A 618 20.66 25.54 -4.42
C LEU A 618 19.37 25.94 -5.13
N VAL A 619 19.26 27.19 -5.58
CA VAL A 619 18.01 27.74 -6.14
C VAL A 619 18.27 28.43 -7.47
N GLY A 620 17.53 28.06 -8.52
CA GLY A 620 17.64 28.72 -9.83
C GLY A 620 17.33 30.21 -9.76
N TYR A 621 16.10 30.53 -9.35
CA TYR A 621 15.65 31.90 -9.14
C TYR A 621 15.05 32.09 -7.75
N ASN A 622 15.65 32.96 -6.95
CA ASN A 622 15.19 33.30 -5.60
C ASN A 622 14.53 34.68 -5.61
N SER A 623 13.22 34.69 -5.43
CA SER A 623 12.36 35.87 -5.52
C SER A 623 11.95 36.39 -4.15
N VAL A 624 11.08 37.40 -4.12
CA VAL A 624 10.53 37.99 -2.89
C VAL A 624 9.83 36.91 -2.04
N LEU A 625 9.95 37.03 -0.72
CA LEU A 625 9.42 36.09 0.29
C LEU A 625 10.02 34.67 0.26
N GLY A 626 11.00 34.39 -0.59
CA GLY A 626 11.74 33.13 -0.63
C GLY A 626 13.03 33.20 0.20
N ASP A 627 12.95 32.99 1.51
CA ASP A 627 14.12 32.93 2.38
C ASP A 627 14.88 31.61 2.12
N LEU A 628 16.20 31.70 1.99
CA LEU A 628 17.13 30.60 1.76
C LEU A 628 18.26 30.68 2.79
N GLU A 629 18.29 29.76 3.73
CA GLU A 629 19.25 29.83 4.83
C GLU A 629 19.83 28.49 5.27
N TYR A 630 20.98 28.58 5.95
CA TYR A 630 21.65 27.43 6.58
C TYR A 630 21.92 26.27 5.62
N SER A 631 22.14 26.54 4.33
CA SER A 631 22.12 25.52 3.28
C SER A 631 23.41 25.54 2.46
N TYR A 632 23.79 24.42 1.84
CA TYR A 632 24.99 24.39 1.00
C TYR A 632 24.83 23.60 -0.29
N ALA A 633 25.57 24.00 -1.33
CA ALA A 633 25.65 23.27 -2.58
C ALA A 633 27.10 22.90 -2.95
N ARG A 634 27.26 21.72 -3.57
CA ARG A 634 28.55 21.21 -4.07
C ARG A 634 28.61 21.13 -5.59
N GLY A 635 27.48 20.88 -6.23
CA GLY A 635 27.41 20.75 -7.68
C GLY A 635 27.75 22.05 -8.39
N THR A 636 28.28 21.91 -9.60
CA THR A 636 28.62 23.02 -10.47
C THR A 636 27.36 23.54 -11.16
N ALA A 637 27.05 24.81 -10.94
CA ALA A 637 26.03 25.52 -11.69
C ALA A 637 26.61 26.09 -12.99
N THR A 638 25.96 25.79 -14.12
CA THR A 638 26.33 26.25 -15.46
C THR A 638 25.10 26.79 -16.19
N ALA A 639 25.20 28.01 -16.72
CA ALA A 639 24.13 28.63 -17.50
C ALA A 639 24.68 29.13 -18.84
N THR A 640 24.13 28.63 -19.93
CA THR A 640 24.52 28.99 -21.31
C THR A 640 23.31 29.52 -22.06
N THR A 641 23.47 30.64 -22.76
CA THR A 641 22.39 31.30 -23.52
C THR A 641 22.86 31.68 -24.92
N GLY A 642 21.98 31.51 -25.91
CA GLY A 642 22.15 32.11 -27.23
C GLY A 642 21.81 33.61 -27.26
N GLY A 643 22.06 34.28 -28.38
CA GLY A 643 21.57 35.65 -28.62
C GLY A 643 22.32 36.79 -27.90
N ASN A 644 23.60 36.61 -27.57
CA ASN A 644 24.50 37.63 -26.98
C ASN A 644 24.16 38.15 -25.58
N ILE A 645 23.31 37.47 -24.80
CA ILE A 645 23.18 37.72 -23.36
C ILE A 645 23.96 36.66 -22.57
N PRO A 646 24.52 36.98 -21.39
CA PRO A 646 25.13 35.98 -20.52
C PRO A 646 24.05 35.17 -19.78
N GLY A 647 24.31 33.87 -19.57
CA GLY A 647 23.53 33.04 -18.66
C GLY A 647 23.85 33.38 -17.20
N PHE A 648 22.89 33.12 -16.30
CA PHE A 648 23.04 33.41 -14.89
C PHE A 648 23.36 32.14 -14.10
N ALA A 649 24.64 31.88 -13.84
CA ALA A 649 25.08 30.74 -13.05
C ALA A 649 25.60 31.21 -11.68
N GLY A 650 25.25 30.51 -10.59
CA GLY A 650 25.87 30.75 -9.28
C GLY A 650 25.83 29.58 -8.32
N ALA A 651 26.89 29.43 -7.52
CA ALA A 651 27.06 28.27 -6.64
C ALA A 651 26.01 28.17 -5.50
N ILE A 652 25.28 29.25 -5.21
CA ILE A 652 24.19 29.27 -4.23
C ILE A 652 22.86 29.51 -4.96
N VAL A 653 22.71 30.68 -5.60
CA VAL A 653 21.54 30.99 -6.44
C VAL A 653 21.98 31.39 -7.84
N GLY A 654 21.14 31.12 -8.84
CA GLY A 654 21.34 31.66 -10.19
C GLY A 654 21.06 33.17 -10.23
N TYR A 655 19.96 33.58 -9.59
CA TYR A 655 19.60 34.99 -9.41
C TYR A 655 18.87 35.20 -8.07
N SER A 656 19.14 36.32 -7.40
CA SER A 656 18.41 36.80 -6.24
C SER A 656 17.77 38.15 -6.54
N SER A 657 16.47 38.30 -6.23
CA SER A 657 15.77 39.59 -6.37
C SER A 657 16.28 40.68 -5.42
N GLY A 658 17.10 40.32 -4.41
CA GLY A 658 17.60 41.23 -3.38
C GLY A 658 16.57 41.64 -2.34
N THR A 659 15.33 41.13 -2.43
CA THR A 659 14.23 41.41 -1.51
C THR A 659 13.90 40.26 -0.57
N SER A 660 14.58 39.12 -0.72
CA SER A 660 14.49 37.94 0.13
C SER A 660 15.82 37.68 0.85
N THR A 661 15.73 36.95 1.97
CA THR A 661 16.90 36.67 2.80
C THR A 661 17.67 35.49 2.21
N VAL A 662 18.92 35.74 1.80
CA VAL A 662 19.89 34.67 1.55
C VAL A 662 21.01 34.82 2.56
N ARG A 663 21.16 33.85 3.46
CA ARG A 663 22.16 33.94 4.55
C ARG A 663 22.57 32.58 5.07
N LYS A 664 23.67 32.51 5.79
CA LYS A 664 24.25 31.27 6.31
C LYS A 664 24.34 30.17 5.24
N CYS A 665 24.75 30.54 4.02
CA CYS A 665 24.80 29.63 2.87
C CYS A 665 26.21 29.47 2.32
N PHE A 666 26.51 28.27 1.81
CA PHE A 666 27.83 27.92 1.29
C PHE A 666 27.76 27.34 -0.13
N GLY A 667 28.59 27.84 -1.05
CA GLY A 667 28.71 27.31 -2.41
C GLY A 667 30.11 26.73 -2.68
N ALA A 668 30.19 25.43 -2.95
CA ALA A 668 31.44 24.71 -3.27
C ALA A 668 31.58 24.34 -4.76
N GLY A 669 30.55 24.54 -5.59
CA GLY A 669 30.61 24.25 -7.02
C GLY A 669 31.53 25.19 -7.80
N ALA A 670 32.11 24.69 -8.90
CA ALA A 670 33.03 25.45 -9.75
C ALA A 670 32.40 26.70 -10.41
N GLY A 671 31.07 26.80 -10.40
CA GLY A 671 30.33 28.01 -10.80
C GLY A 671 30.64 29.26 -9.94
N GLY A 672 31.28 29.10 -8.76
CA GLY A 672 31.76 30.20 -7.91
C GLY A 672 30.67 31.15 -7.43
N LYS A 673 31.05 32.38 -7.01
CA LYS A 673 30.14 33.50 -6.64
C LYS A 673 28.99 33.64 -7.64
N GLY A 674 29.27 33.42 -8.92
CA GLY A 674 28.30 33.48 -9.99
C GLY A 674 27.68 34.85 -10.17
N THR A 675 26.91 35.06 -11.23
CA THR A 675 26.17 36.31 -11.50
C THR A 675 25.00 36.56 -10.55
N SER A 676 24.97 35.85 -9.41
CA SER A 676 23.93 35.90 -8.38
C SER A 676 23.76 37.29 -7.75
N GLY A 677 24.77 38.17 -7.89
CA GLY A 677 24.82 39.47 -7.24
C GLY A 677 25.04 39.41 -5.73
N LEU A 678 25.24 38.20 -5.17
CA LEU A 678 25.48 38.00 -3.74
C LEU A 678 26.95 38.22 -3.40
N GLU A 679 27.20 39.06 -2.40
CA GLU A 679 28.55 39.28 -1.88
C GLU A 679 28.86 38.26 -0.77
N ALA A 680 30.11 37.79 -0.76
CA ALA A 680 30.63 37.04 0.38
C ALA A 680 30.60 37.94 1.61
N LYS A 681 30.14 37.39 2.74
CA LYS A 681 30.01 38.12 4.00
C LYS A 681 30.47 37.20 5.12
N ASN A 682 31.40 37.68 5.95
CA ASN A 682 32.01 36.92 7.04
C ASN A 682 30.95 36.09 7.79
N ASP A 683 31.18 34.78 7.83
CA ASP A 683 30.38 33.76 8.51
C ASP A 683 28.89 33.73 8.10
N ASN A 684 28.53 34.35 6.98
CA ASN A 684 27.15 34.47 6.51
C ASN A 684 26.96 33.97 5.08
N ILE A 685 27.83 34.32 4.14
CA ILE A 685 27.80 33.77 2.79
C ILE A 685 29.24 33.48 2.39
N ALA A 686 29.52 32.25 2.01
CA ALA A 686 30.86 31.80 1.64
C ALA A 686 30.86 31.01 0.31
N TYR A 687 31.96 31.15 -0.43
CA TYR A 687 32.20 30.45 -1.69
C TYR A 687 33.62 29.91 -1.69
N ASN A 688 33.78 28.59 -1.76
CA ASN A 688 35.08 27.96 -1.83
C ASN A 688 34.97 26.57 -2.47
N THR A 689 35.61 26.38 -3.61
CA THR A 689 35.60 25.12 -4.37
C THR A 689 36.47 24.03 -3.75
N THR A 690 37.32 24.40 -2.79
CA THR A 690 38.17 23.51 -2.00
C THR A 690 38.01 23.86 -0.51
N PRO A 691 36.84 23.59 0.08
CA PRO A 691 36.56 23.95 1.46
C PRO A 691 37.58 23.30 2.41
N LEU A 692 37.94 24.01 3.47
CA LEU A 692 38.67 23.45 4.59
C LEU A 692 37.74 22.63 5.47
N LYS A 693 38.31 21.69 6.21
CA LYS A 693 37.60 20.90 7.22
C LYS A 693 36.93 21.84 8.24
N GLY A 694 35.60 21.74 8.38
CA GLY A 694 34.80 22.58 9.30
C GLY A 694 34.21 23.85 8.68
N GLU A 695 34.76 24.35 7.57
CA GLU A 695 34.39 25.66 6.98
C GLU A 695 32.90 25.74 6.59
N ILE A 696 32.39 24.69 5.94
CA ILE A 696 30.97 24.62 5.54
C ILE A 696 30.08 24.66 6.78
N LYS A 697 30.40 23.84 7.78
CA LYS A 697 29.62 23.70 9.01
C LYS A 697 29.60 25.02 9.79
N GLU A 698 30.73 25.70 9.92
CA GLU A 698 30.80 27.03 10.53
C GLU A 698 29.89 28.05 9.84
N THR A 699 29.72 27.94 8.52
CA THR A 699 28.81 28.82 7.78
C THR A 699 27.34 28.44 7.96
N VAL A 700 26.99 27.15 7.84
CA VAL A 700 25.59 26.69 7.77
C VAL A 700 24.97 26.31 9.10
N ALA A 701 25.75 26.18 10.17
CA ALA A 701 25.25 25.83 11.50
C ALA A 701 25.39 26.95 12.54
N ASP A 702 26.11 28.04 12.21
CA ASP A 702 26.36 29.10 13.18
C ASP A 702 25.11 29.93 13.52
N SER A 703 24.95 30.20 14.82
CA SER A 703 23.92 31.09 15.37
C SER A 703 22.47 30.70 15.04
N TRP A 704 22.18 29.42 14.81
CA TRP A 704 20.81 28.97 14.57
C TRP A 704 20.07 28.64 15.88
N TRP A 705 18.96 29.35 16.13
CA TRP A 705 18.13 29.23 17.34
C TRP A 705 16.81 28.46 17.12
N GLY A 706 16.62 27.88 15.93
CA GLY A 706 15.50 27.03 15.55
C GLY A 706 14.24 27.72 15.02
N TYR A 707 13.50 26.98 14.20
CA TYR A 707 12.20 27.36 13.63
C TYR A 707 11.19 26.24 13.87
N ASN A 708 9.93 26.63 14.09
CA ASN A 708 8.83 25.68 14.16
C ASN A 708 8.49 25.17 12.76
N PHE A 709 8.31 23.86 12.63
CA PHE A 709 7.71 23.27 11.45
C PHE A 709 6.92 22.01 11.78
N PHE A 710 6.01 21.66 10.87
CA PHE A 710 5.14 20.50 10.99
C PHE A 710 5.83 19.26 10.40
N THR A 711 5.93 18.19 11.17
CA THR A 711 6.63 16.96 10.78
C THR A 711 6.03 15.74 11.46
N THR A 712 6.54 14.54 11.17
CA THR A 712 6.20 13.31 11.90
C THR A 712 7.35 12.87 12.80
N ILE A 713 7.08 11.97 13.74
CA ILE A 713 8.12 11.39 14.60
C ILE A 713 8.53 10.04 14.02
N TYR A 714 9.83 9.83 13.85
CA TYR A 714 10.42 8.51 13.68
C TYR A 714 10.74 7.91 15.05
N ASP A 715 10.16 6.76 15.34
CA ASP A 715 10.43 5.96 16.53
C ASP A 715 10.53 4.50 16.11
N ALA A 716 11.75 3.96 16.06
CA ALA A 716 12.00 2.57 15.70
C ALA A 716 11.33 1.54 16.62
N SER A 717 10.85 1.96 17.81
CA SER A 717 10.11 1.11 18.74
C SER A 717 8.59 1.21 18.60
N ALA A 718 8.07 2.14 17.79
CA ALA A 718 6.65 2.32 17.53
C ALA A 718 6.19 1.54 16.29
N THR A 719 4.88 1.25 16.24
CA THR A 719 4.23 0.67 15.06
C THR A 719 3.09 1.59 14.62
N PRO A 720 3.19 2.25 13.45
CA PRO A 720 4.34 2.27 12.55
C PRO A 720 5.52 3.08 13.11
N ALA A 721 6.74 2.74 12.68
CA ALA A 721 7.94 3.43 13.13
C ALA A 721 8.02 4.86 12.58
N TYR A 722 7.37 5.09 11.43
CA TYR A 722 7.20 6.40 10.82
C TYR A 722 5.84 6.94 11.24
N GLY A 723 5.87 8.01 12.05
CA GLY A 723 4.68 8.54 12.71
C GLY A 723 3.59 8.97 11.73
N ILE A 724 2.34 8.66 12.07
CA ILE A 724 1.14 8.95 11.27
C ILE A 724 0.41 10.22 11.70
N SER A 725 1.00 10.95 12.65
CA SER A 725 0.46 12.18 13.21
C SER A 725 1.44 13.33 12.99
N ILE A 726 0.90 14.47 12.56
CA ILE A 726 1.68 15.69 12.37
C ILE A 726 1.88 16.34 13.74
N VAL A 727 3.13 16.62 14.09
CA VAL A 727 3.54 17.35 15.28
C VAL A 727 4.33 18.59 14.87
N GLU A 728 4.23 19.65 15.67
CA GLU A 728 5.11 20.82 15.54
C GLU A 728 6.41 20.56 16.31
N ARG A 729 7.56 20.86 15.68
CA ARG A 729 8.87 20.71 16.31
C ARG A 729 9.78 21.90 16.02
N VAL A 730 10.70 22.14 16.96
CA VAL A 730 11.82 23.07 16.84
C VAL A 730 13.10 22.27 16.68
N PHE A 731 13.87 22.59 15.66
CA PHE A 731 15.20 22.01 15.45
C PHE A 731 16.24 23.10 15.57
N ASP A 732 17.38 22.81 16.22
CA ASP A 732 18.49 23.75 16.34
C ASP A 732 19.68 23.34 15.45
N ARG A 733 20.85 23.92 15.71
CA ARG A 733 22.11 23.58 15.04
C ARG A 733 22.47 22.08 15.06
N SER A 734 21.85 21.27 15.93
CA SER A 734 22.00 19.82 16.02
C SER A 734 21.53 19.09 14.76
N VAL A 735 20.74 19.75 13.90
CA VAL A 735 20.35 19.16 12.63
C VAL A 735 21.55 18.91 11.72
N TRP A 736 22.72 19.53 11.93
CA TRP A 736 23.94 19.16 11.21
C TRP A 736 24.77 18.21 12.08
N ASN A 737 25.16 17.06 11.53
CA ASN A 737 25.92 16.04 12.27
C ASN A 737 27.22 16.59 12.89
N ASN A 738 27.56 16.06 14.07
CA ASN A 738 28.71 16.50 14.86
C ASN A 738 30.08 16.01 14.39
N GLY A 739 30.12 15.14 13.38
CA GLY A 739 31.36 14.59 12.83
C GLY A 739 32.32 15.68 12.32
N GLU A 740 33.61 15.34 12.27
CA GLU A 740 34.64 16.19 11.68
C GLU A 740 34.63 16.13 10.13
N ASP A 741 33.50 15.77 9.53
CA ASP A 741 33.38 15.56 8.09
C ASP A 741 33.48 16.88 7.33
N LEU A 742 34.18 16.83 6.20
CA LEU A 742 34.26 17.96 5.28
C LEU A 742 32.87 18.37 4.76
N TRP A 743 31.95 17.40 4.67
CA TRP A 743 30.61 17.56 4.12
C TRP A 743 29.59 17.23 5.21
N PRO A 744 29.13 18.22 5.99
CA PRO A 744 28.17 17.97 7.05
C PRO A 744 26.86 17.48 6.44
N ALA A 745 26.33 16.37 6.93
CA ALA A 745 25.01 15.86 6.54
C ALA A 745 23.95 16.25 7.59
N PRO A 746 22.68 16.43 7.19
CA PRO A 746 21.60 16.55 8.12
C PRO A 746 21.54 15.30 9.01
N ASN A 747 21.37 15.48 10.32
CA ASN A 747 21.04 14.43 11.24
C ASN A 747 19.60 14.00 10.95
N MET A 748 19.48 12.86 10.27
CA MET A 748 18.20 12.23 9.97
C MET A 748 17.86 11.16 11.02
N GLU A 749 18.80 10.82 11.89
CA GLU A 749 18.64 9.86 12.98
C GLU A 749 17.99 10.54 14.20
N TRP A 750 17.26 9.78 15.02
CA TRP A 750 16.65 10.26 16.27
C TRP A 750 15.81 11.53 16.14
N ASN A 751 15.08 11.69 15.04
CA ASN A 751 14.30 12.90 14.77
C ASN A 751 15.13 14.18 14.63
N GLY A 752 16.40 14.07 14.22
CA GLY A 752 17.34 15.19 14.05
C GLY A 752 17.79 15.85 15.35
N GLU A 753 17.66 15.13 16.45
CA GLU A 753 18.22 15.47 17.75
C GLU A 753 19.56 14.74 17.95
N ASN A 754 20.61 15.46 18.37
CA ASN A 754 21.86 14.83 18.77
C ASN A 754 21.69 14.24 20.19
N LYS A 755 21.92 12.93 20.36
CA LYS A 755 22.02 12.30 21.68
C LYS A 755 23.42 12.45 22.27
#